data_AF-A0A351ADN9-F1
#
_entry.id   AF-A0A351ADN9-F1
#
_cell.length_a   1.000
_cell.length_b   1.000
_cell.length_c   1.000
_cell.angle_alpha   90.00
_cell.angle_beta   90.00
_cell.angle_gamma   90.00
#
_symmetry.space_group_name_H-M   'P 1'
#
loop_
_entity.id
_entity.type
_entity.pdbx_description
1 polymer ?
#
loop_
_entity_poly.entity_id
_entity_poly.type
_entity_poly.pdbx_seq_one_letter_code
_entity_poly.pdbx_strand_id
1 'polypeptide(L)'
;MRQAVGGWTVDFGAGPLPCEMPHLWEGVDVRWEGPAIYRTSLSVPEEGAWLTFERTAYATELFLNGELVATHHGLWDAWSVPVPAGEHEVELKVTKNGGPSYPVKQVASGFYPYVFHTWGGVPGRVLLSVAEPDLEPPAAAPRVQVEGTHLWVDGKPFFMQGVLTWGWDPTLPHPYPSEERVRAQFRRFKSAGFNTVKFCLWVPPHEVLEWLAEEGLWAWLELPLWMPSADPEHQAAMADEVKRIVRQYRRHDRIIAWTVGCELSHETPASFRADLTEYVKATTGCPLVRDNSGGAEMYGGDPREYGTFADFHPYCDGPFFASVLRSLQHGPRPAVPILLGETNDFDHYRALGSLQANSPFWASADPALNDQGVRWQFDLPEVLAGPVPSAEEEARLRQESIQKGQYLRTRVAREMIATPDIAGYVITGERDTGISTAGIVDDHDQLVGGAEAWRELNAPVVLFPIPYRLPPWVNGGNRPGFRDPFWHFAGQVSLQIGARALTREQEGQMEWQVGEFSGTCAPVRLDALQPGLIGEIVIDHLSPGWFPAWFRWGGGEWRTEIHVEAPPAALKGVTVHDPLGRWPGLEGDGGEILLSSSLDAITVMAIGEGRPVLACDLGESANRMPFWRECIQTGDWLYETLESPWSWLWGVGGDATLDPMWASAGESLITRIDTRTYRRAPYLVRHGQALITTLRPEGGLGDQPPGLKHNPAGWHLLRRMIATLTQS
;
A
#
# COMPACT_ATOMS: atom_id res chain seq x y z
N MET A 1 11.22 -41.02 13.66
CA MET A 1 9.96 -40.82 12.92
C MET A 1 9.09 -39.90 13.76
N ARG A 2 8.55 -38.81 13.21
CA ARG A 2 7.60 -37.93 13.93
C ARG A 2 6.19 -38.45 13.65
N GLN A 3 5.38 -38.66 14.68
CA GLN A 3 4.01 -39.14 14.56
C GLN A 3 3.04 -38.05 15.03
N ALA A 4 1.99 -37.78 14.27
CA ALA A 4 0.93 -36.87 14.70
C ALA A 4 0.17 -37.45 15.90
N VAL A 5 -0.05 -36.63 16.92
CA VAL A 5 -0.84 -37.00 18.10
C VAL A 5 -2.32 -36.76 17.78
N GLY A 6 -3.11 -37.84 17.81
CA GLY A 6 -4.56 -37.79 17.58
C GLY A 6 -5.38 -37.84 18.87
N GLY A 7 -6.69 -38.03 18.74
CA GLY A 7 -7.59 -38.26 19.88
C GLY A 7 -7.84 -37.04 20.76
N TRP A 8 -7.65 -35.83 20.22
CA TRP A 8 -7.81 -34.60 20.99
C TRP A 8 -9.29 -34.26 21.25
N THR A 9 -9.51 -33.66 22.41
CA THR A 9 -10.74 -32.95 22.74
C THR A 9 -10.42 -31.53 23.17
N VAL A 10 -11.35 -30.60 23.00
CA VAL A 10 -11.27 -29.20 23.43
C VAL A 10 -12.52 -28.83 24.23
N ASP A 11 -12.35 -28.12 25.34
CA ASP A 11 -13.43 -27.62 26.18
C ASP A 11 -13.33 -26.10 26.32
N PHE A 12 -14.40 -25.40 25.94
CA PHE A 12 -14.56 -23.94 26.04
C PHE A 12 -15.37 -23.51 27.28
N GLY A 13 -15.61 -24.43 28.23
CA GLY A 13 -16.44 -24.25 29.42
C GLY A 13 -17.85 -24.87 29.31
N ALA A 14 -18.13 -25.59 28.23
CA ALA A 14 -19.42 -26.26 27.98
C ALA A 14 -19.30 -27.79 27.88
N GLY A 15 -18.11 -28.34 28.12
CA GLY A 15 -17.78 -29.76 28.01
C GLY A 15 -16.86 -30.06 26.81
N PRO A 16 -16.17 -31.21 26.83
CA PRO A 16 -15.20 -31.57 25.81
C PRO A 16 -15.86 -31.92 24.47
N LEU A 17 -15.32 -31.34 23.39
CA LEU A 17 -15.68 -31.59 22.00
C LEU A 17 -14.49 -32.24 21.27
N PRO A 18 -14.69 -33.26 20.42
CA PRO A 18 -13.62 -33.82 19.61
C PRO A 18 -12.98 -32.75 18.70
N CYS A 19 -11.66 -32.79 18.55
CA CYS A 19 -10.92 -31.93 17.62
C CYS A 19 -9.71 -32.66 17.03
N GLU A 20 -9.18 -32.12 15.93
CA GLU A 20 -7.94 -32.60 15.31
C GLU A 20 -6.92 -31.45 15.24
N MET A 21 -5.63 -31.79 15.31
CA MET A 21 -4.54 -30.82 15.23
C MET A 21 -4.02 -30.74 13.78
N PRO A 22 -3.79 -29.54 13.23
CA PRO A 22 -3.98 -28.21 13.83
C PRO A 22 -5.45 -27.85 14.12
N HIS A 23 -5.69 -27.13 15.22
CA HIS A 23 -7.04 -26.69 15.63
C HIS A 23 -7.08 -25.19 15.94
N LEU A 24 -8.10 -24.49 15.42
CA LEU A 24 -8.40 -23.10 15.74
C LEU A 24 -9.81 -22.98 16.31
N TRP A 25 -10.06 -22.01 17.17
CA TRP A 25 -11.37 -21.87 17.82
C TRP A 25 -12.44 -21.42 16.82
N GLU A 26 -13.53 -22.16 16.74
CA GLU A 26 -14.69 -21.86 15.89
C GLU A 26 -15.96 -21.76 16.74
N GLY A 27 -16.87 -20.86 16.38
CA GLY A 27 -18.16 -20.70 17.07
C GLY A 27 -18.07 -20.15 18.51
N VAL A 28 -16.91 -19.61 18.89
CA VAL A 28 -16.67 -18.96 20.18
C VAL A 28 -16.64 -17.45 19.99
N ASP A 29 -17.16 -16.70 20.98
CA ASP A 29 -17.06 -15.24 21.00
C ASP A 29 -15.61 -14.79 20.82
N VAL A 30 -15.35 -13.97 19.80
CA VAL A 30 -13.99 -13.54 19.44
C VAL A 30 -13.34 -12.65 20.52
N ARG A 31 -14.07 -12.25 21.56
CA ARG A 31 -13.55 -11.53 22.73
C ARG A 31 -13.15 -12.46 23.87
N TRP A 32 -13.62 -13.71 23.86
CA TRP A 32 -13.28 -14.68 24.90
C TRP A 32 -11.80 -15.09 24.79
N GLU A 33 -11.04 -14.90 25.86
CA GLU A 33 -9.58 -15.11 25.86
C GLU A 33 -9.16 -16.53 26.25
N GLY A 34 -10.05 -17.33 26.83
CA GLY A 34 -9.70 -18.64 27.38
C GLY A 34 -9.70 -18.68 28.92
N PRO A 35 -9.08 -19.71 29.52
CA PRO A 35 -8.37 -20.79 28.83
C PRO A 35 -9.32 -21.78 28.15
N ALA A 36 -9.00 -22.20 26.92
CA ALA A 36 -9.54 -23.43 26.33
C ALA A 36 -8.72 -24.62 26.82
N ILE A 37 -9.39 -25.72 27.18
CA ILE A 37 -8.72 -26.90 27.72
C ILE A 37 -8.70 -28.03 26.69
N TYR A 38 -7.50 -28.39 26.22
CA TYR A 38 -7.31 -29.52 25.32
C TYR A 38 -6.88 -30.76 26.07
N ARG A 39 -7.37 -31.94 25.69
CA ARG A 39 -6.96 -33.21 26.29
C ARG A 39 -6.75 -34.31 25.26
N THR A 40 -5.76 -35.17 25.51
CA THR A 40 -5.55 -36.44 24.80
C THR A 40 -4.82 -37.43 25.70
N SER A 41 -4.69 -38.68 25.28
CA SER A 41 -3.88 -39.69 25.94
C SER A 41 -2.71 -40.11 25.03
N LEU A 42 -1.52 -40.27 25.61
CA LEU A 42 -0.29 -40.65 24.91
C LEU A 42 0.25 -41.96 25.46
N SER A 43 0.60 -42.88 24.57
CA SER A 43 1.45 -44.04 24.88
C SER A 43 2.87 -43.74 24.40
N VAL A 44 3.82 -43.68 25.33
CA VAL A 44 5.21 -43.26 25.08
C VAL A 44 6.14 -44.48 25.22
N PRO A 45 7.03 -44.72 24.24
CA PRO A 45 7.93 -45.88 24.24
C PRO A 45 8.92 -45.88 25.43
N GLU A 46 9.54 -47.04 25.69
CA GLU A 46 10.42 -47.27 26.85
C GLU A 46 11.61 -46.30 26.94
N GLU A 47 12.13 -45.87 25.79
CA GLU A 47 13.21 -44.89 25.69
C GLU A 47 12.78 -43.42 25.94
N GLY A 48 11.48 -43.17 26.16
CA GLY A 48 10.90 -41.84 26.25
C GLY A 48 10.69 -41.19 24.87
N ALA A 49 10.08 -40.00 24.86
CA ALA A 49 9.87 -39.25 23.63
C ALA A 49 9.87 -37.74 23.88
N TRP A 50 9.66 -36.99 22.81
CA TRP A 50 9.50 -35.54 22.80
C TRP A 50 8.15 -35.20 22.22
N LEU A 51 7.37 -34.41 22.97
CA LEU A 51 6.13 -33.83 22.51
C LEU A 51 6.42 -32.43 21.98
N THR A 52 6.16 -32.24 20.68
CA THR A 52 6.46 -31.00 19.95
C THR A 52 5.17 -30.33 19.55
N PHE A 53 5.06 -29.05 19.87
CA PHE A 53 3.99 -28.17 19.41
C PHE A 53 4.60 -27.25 18.37
N GLU A 54 4.09 -27.32 17.13
CA GLU A 54 4.58 -26.41 16.11
C GLU A 54 4.15 -24.97 16.40
N ARG A 55 2.95 -24.78 16.97
CA ARG A 55 2.42 -23.47 17.37
C ARG A 55 1.27 -23.60 18.38
N THR A 56 1.18 -22.63 19.28
CA THR A 56 0.08 -22.45 20.23
C THR A 56 -0.29 -20.97 20.33
N ALA A 57 -1.58 -20.63 20.41
CA ALA A 57 -2.06 -19.24 20.43
C ALA A 57 -2.81 -18.95 21.73
N TYR A 58 -2.19 -18.37 22.76
CA TYR A 58 -0.82 -17.84 22.87
C TYR A 58 -0.12 -18.40 24.12
N ALA A 59 -0.63 -18.09 25.31
CA ALA A 59 -0.09 -18.59 26.56
C ALA A 59 -0.59 -20.00 26.82
N THR A 60 0.35 -20.94 26.93
CA THR A 60 0.04 -22.36 27.04
C THR A 60 0.66 -22.96 28.29
N GLU A 61 -0.15 -23.68 29.05
CA GLU A 61 0.28 -24.51 30.16
C GLU A 61 0.07 -25.98 29.81
N LEU A 62 1.12 -26.80 29.89
CA LEU A 62 1.07 -28.23 29.61
C LEU A 62 1.15 -29.03 30.90
N PHE A 63 0.16 -29.91 31.09
CA PHE A 63 0.08 -30.85 32.19
C PHE A 63 0.21 -32.29 31.69
N LEU A 64 0.98 -33.10 32.42
CA LEU A 64 1.03 -34.54 32.25
C LEU A 64 0.53 -35.21 33.53
N ASN A 65 -0.49 -36.06 33.42
CA ASN A 65 -1.10 -36.74 34.56
C ASN A 65 -1.51 -35.79 35.71
N GLY A 66 -1.91 -34.56 35.36
CA GLY A 66 -2.32 -33.51 36.30
C GLY A 66 -1.20 -32.65 36.87
N GLU A 67 0.08 -32.92 36.55
CA GLU A 67 1.22 -32.10 36.98
C GLU A 67 1.63 -31.12 35.88
N LEU A 68 1.83 -29.84 36.23
CA LEU A 68 2.34 -28.83 35.30
C LEU A 68 3.80 -29.14 34.96
N VAL A 69 4.09 -29.42 33.69
CA VAL A 69 5.44 -29.77 33.23
C VAL A 69 6.11 -28.68 32.40
N ALA A 70 5.34 -27.81 31.74
CA ALA A 70 5.89 -26.72 30.95
C ALA A 70 4.89 -25.58 30.75
N THR A 71 5.43 -24.39 30.52
CA THR A 71 4.69 -23.23 30.02
C THR A 71 5.36 -22.70 28.76
N HIS A 72 4.56 -22.16 27.84
CA HIS A 72 5.04 -21.51 26.63
C HIS A 72 4.26 -20.22 26.38
N HIS A 73 5.00 -19.14 26.11
CA HIS A 73 4.46 -17.85 25.70
C HIS A 73 5.05 -17.50 24.34
N GLY A 74 4.26 -17.71 23.29
CA GLY A 74 4.62 -17.35 21.92
C GLY A 74 3.55 -17.79 20.94
N LEU A 75 3.31 -16.98 19.91
CA LEU A 75 2.28 -17.19 18.90
C LEU A 75 2.83 -17.86 17.63
N TRP A 76 4.14 -17.70 17.39
CA TRP A 76 4.77 -17.95 16.09
C TRP A 76 5.84 -19.04 16.09
N ASP A 77 6.36 -19.40 17.26
CA ASP A 77 7.47 -20.32 17.43
C ASP A 77 7.03 -21.71 17.90
N ALA A 78 7.77 -22.73 17.45
CA ALA A 78 7.62 -24.10 17.91
C ALA A 78 8.35 -24.34 19.23
N TRP A 79 7.88 -25.31 20.00
CA TRP A 79 8.51 -25.72 21.26
C TRP A 79 8.31 -27.21 21.50
N SER A 80 9.18 -27.82 22.31
CA SER A 80 9.12 -29.25 22.61
C SER A 80 9.51 -29.54 24.05
N VAL A 81 8.90 -30.59 24.61
CA VAL A 81 9.20 -31.07 25.96
C VAL A 81 9.51 -32.56 25.95
N PRO A 82 10.43 -33.05 26.80
CA PRO A 82 10.62 -34.47 26.98
C PRO A 82 9.42 -35.06 27.75
N VAL A 83 8.96 -36.23 27.32
CA VAL A 83 7.90 -37.01 27.95
C VAL A 83 8.48 -38.37 28.37
N PRO A 84 8.36 -38.75 29.65
CA PRO A 84 8.80 -40.06 30.13
C PRO A 84 8.10 -41.23 29.43
N ALA A 85 8.67 -42.43 29.55
CA ALA A 85 8.04 -43.65 29.07
C ALA A 85 6.77 -43.99 29.85
N GLY A 86 5.76 -44.52 29.17
CA GLY A 86 4.51 -44.98 29.76
C GLY A 86 3.26 -44.31 29.17
N GLU A 87 2.13 -44.52 29.85
CA GLU A 87 0.85 -43.90 29.50
C GLU A 87 0.70 -42.55 30.20
N HIS A 88 0.29 -41.54 29.45
CA HIS A 88 0.15 -40.17 29.93
C HIS A 88 -1.18 -39.56 29.50
N GLU A 89 -1.91 -38.98 30.46
CA GLU A 89 -2.98 -38.01 30.21
C GLU A 89 -2.33 -36.66 29.95
N VAL A 90 -2.57 -36.09 28.78
CA VAL A 90 -2.09 -34.77 28.39
C VAL A 90 -3.22 -33.78 28.52
N GLU A 91 -2.99 -32.68 29.24
CA GLU A 91 -3.88 -31.53 29.27
C GLU A 91 -3.12 -30.27 28.88
N LEU A 92 -3.67 -29.47 27.95
CA LEU A 92 -3.19 -28.13 27.64
C LEU A 92 -4.23 -27.11 28.05
N LYS A 93 -3.81 -26.03 28.70
CA LYS A 93 -4.62 -24.82 28.87
C LYS A 93 -4.07 -23.75 27.96
N VAL A 94 -4.90 -23.25 27.06
CA VAL A 94 -4.51 -22.27 26.05
C VAL A 94 -5.32 -20.99 26.24
N THR A 95 -4.63 -19.89 26.54
CA THR A 95 -5.20 -18.54 26.63
C THR A 95 -4.66 -17.71 25.48
N LYS A 96 -5.54 -17.14 24.64
CA LYS A 96 -5.13 -16.32 23.49
C LYS A 96 -4.72 -14.90 23.91
N ASN A 97 -4.02 -14.21 23.03
CA ASN A 97 -3.71 -12.79 23.17
C ASN A 97 -4.91 -11.89 22.82
N GLY A 98 -4.79 -10.59 23.15
CA GLY A 98 -5.76 -9.55 22.85
C GLY A 98 -6.77 -9.25 23.96
N GLY A 99 -6.90 -10.15 24.94
CA GLY A 99 -7.71 -9.93 26.14
C GLY A 99 -6.94 -9.24 27.28
N PRO A 100 -7.57 -9.05 28.45
CA PRO A 100 -6.96 -8.40 29.61
C PRO A 100 -5.68 -9.07 30.10
N SER A 101 -5.53 -10.39 29.91
CA SER A 101 -4.36 -11.14 30.39
C SER A 101 -3.12 -10.90 29.53
N TYR A 102 -3.31 -10.75 28.22
CA TYR A 102 -2.22 -10.56 27.25
C TYR A 102 -2.61 -9.51 26.19
N PRO A 103 -2.66 -8.22 26.55
CA PRO A 103 -3.02 -7.15 25.62
C PRO A 103 -2.13 -7.14 24.37
N VAL A 104 -2.70 -6.76 23.22
CA VAL A 104 -2.02 -6.85 21.90
C VAL A 104 -0.63 -6.23 21.89
N LYS A 105 -0.46 -5.04 22.50
CA LYS A 105 0.82 -4.29 22.54
C LYS A 105 1.86 -4.84 23.54
N GLN A 106 1.48 -5.77 24.40
CA GLN A 106 2.36 -6.32 25.45
C GLN A 106 3.00 -7.66 25.05
N VAL A 107 2.57 -8.23 23.92
CA VAL A 107 3.07 -9.50 23.38
C VAL A 107 3.28 -9.36 21.88
N ALA A 108 4.03 -10.28 21.25
CA ALA A 108 4.38 -10.18 19.83
C ALA A 108 3.19 -10.60 18.94
N SER A 109 2.08 -9.87 19.01
CA SER A 109 0.81 -10.23 18.36
C SER A 109 0.83 -10.08 16.84
N GLY A 110 1.83 -9.39 16.28
CA GLY A 110 1.86 -9.02 14.87
C GLY A 110 0.78 -7.99 14.49
N PHE A 111 0.49 -7.89 13.20
CA PHE A 111 -0.45 -6.89 12.67
C PHE A 111 -1.87 -7.41 12.39
N TYR A 112 -2.05 -8.73 12.31
CA TYR A 112 -3.37 -9.32 12.04
C TYR A 112 -4.49 -8.81 12.99
N PRO A 113 -4.25 -8.57 14.30
CA PRO A 113 -5.28 -7.99 15.18
C PRO A 113 -5.70 -6.55 14.82
N TYR A 114 -4.87 -5.83 14.05
CA TYR A 114 -5.19 -4.52 13.50
C TYR A 114 -5.93 -4.59 12.16
N VAL A 115 -5.93 -5.76 11.52
CA VAL A 115 -6.72 -6.03 10.31
C VAL A 115 -8.11 -6.57 10.69
N PHE A 116 -8.18 -7.46 11.68
CA PHE A 116 -9.43 -8.10 12.09
C PHE A 116 -9.56 -8.27 13.62
N HIS A 117 -9.20 -9.42 14.19
CA HIS A 117 -9.17 -9.66 15.64
C HIS A 117 -8.12 -10.72 16.01
N THR A 118 -7.92 -11.02 17.30
CA THR A 118 -7.04 -12.11 17.73
C THR A 118 -7.72 -13.47 17.63
N TRP A 119 -6.94 -14.54 17.45
CA TRP A 119 -7.43 -15.91 17.32
C TRP A 119 -6.81 -16.79 18.42
N GLY A 120 -7.48 -17.89 18.78
CA GLY A 120 -7.01 -18.84 19.77
C GLY A 120 -6.95 -20.26 19.21
N GLY A 121 -6.16 -21.12 19.85
CA GLY A 121 -6.06 -22.54 19.53
C GLY A 121 -4.63 -23.05 19.44
N VAL A 122 -4.47 -24.21 18.78
CA VAL A 122 -3.20 -24.89 18.52
C VAL A 122 -3.05 -24.97 17.00
N PRO A 123 -2.65 -23.87 16.32
CA PRO A 123 -2.64 -23.78 14.86
C PRO A 123 -1.49 -24.54 14.19
N GLY A 124 -0.64 -25.21 14.95
CA GLY A 124 0.41 -26.10 14.45
C GLY A 124 0.08 -27.57 14.70
N ARG A 125 0.83 -28.48 14.07
CA ARG A 125 0.71 -29.91 14.38
C ARG A 125 1.27 -30.16 15.79
N VAL A 126 0.74 -31.21 16.42
CA VAL A 126 1.31 -31.77 17.65
C VAL A 126 1.92 -33.12 17.32
N LEU A 127 3.23 -33.23 17.54
CA LEU A 127 4.04 -34.34 17.07
C LEU A 127 4.74 -35.03 18.24
N LEU A 128 4.75 -36.36 18.22
CA LEU A 128 5.56 -37.19 19.12
C LEU A 128 6.77 -37.72 18.36
N SER A 129 7.97 -37.61 18.94
CA SER A 129 9.18 -38.18 18.37
C SER A 129 10.11 -38.76 19.43
N VAL A 130 10.72 -39.92 19.15
CA VAL A 130 11.68 -40.57 20.05
C VAL A 130 12.95 -39.72 20.25
N ALA A 131 13.38 -39.01 19.21
CA ALA A 131 14.51 -38.08 19.28
C ALA A 131 14.03 -36.64 19.51
N GLU A 132 14.87 -35.85 20.17
CA GLU A 132 14.67 -34.41 20.32
C GLU A 132 14.57 -33.77 18.92
N PRO A 133 13.53 -32.96 18.66
CA PRO A 133 13.42 -32.26 17.39
C PRO A 133 14.49 -31.16 17.31
N ASP A 134 15.23 -31.11 16.20
CA ASP A 134 16.00 -29.90 15.88
C ASP A 134 15.04 -28.79 15.43
N LEU A 135 14.66 -27.94 16.37
CA LEU A 135 13.84 -26.76 16.12
C LEU A 135 14.68 -25.58 15.65
N GLU A 136 15.98 -25.55 15.94
CA GLU A 136 16.87 -24.41 15.71
C GLU A 136 18.04 -24.73 14.77
N PRO A 137 17.77 -25.28 13.57
CA PRO A 137 18.82 -25.70 12.66
C PRO A 137 19.73 -24.53 12.25
N PRO A 138 20.94 -24.81 11.74
CA PRO A 138 21.88 -23.78 11.30
C PRO A 138 21.28 -22.81 10.27
N ALA A 139 21.81 -21.59 10.23
CA ALA A 139 21.43 -20.62 9.20
C ALA A 139 21.79 -21.14 7.80
N ALA A 140 20.88 -20.94 6.84
CA ALA A 140 21.20 -21.11 5.44
C ALA A 140 22.19 -20.04 4.98
N ALA A 141 23.03 -20.38 3.99
CA ALA A 141 23.89 -19.39 3.36
C ALA A 141 23.05 -18.32 2.66
N PRO A 142 23.28 -17.01 2.90
CA PRO A 142 22.56 -15.95 2.22
C PRO A 142 22.68 -16.03 0.70
N ARG A 143 21.56 -15.92 0.00
CA ARG A 143 21.50 -15.93 -1.47
C ARG A 143 21.52 -14.54 -2.09
N VAL A 144 21.23 -13.53 -1.27
CA VAL A 144 21.30 -12.12 -1.64
C VAL A 144 22.69 -11.55 -1.36
N GLN A 145 23.11 -10.62 -2.20
CA GLN A 145 24.34 -9.83 -2.09
C GLN A 145 24.00 -8.36 -2.36
N VAL A 146 24.76 -7.46 -1.74
CA VAL A 146 24.58 -6.01 -1.85
C VAL A 146 25.87 -5.42 -2.39
N GLU A 147 25.79 -4.65 -3.48
CA GLU A 147 26.89 -3.84 -3.99
C GLU A 147 26.40 -2.39 -4.20
N GLY A 148 26.92 -1.47 -3.39
CA GLY A 148 26.41 -0.09 -3.37
C GLY A 148 24.92 -0.03 -3.02
N THR A 149 24.11 0.55 -3.90
CA THR A 149 22.66 0.68 -3.74
C THR A 149 21.87 -0.44 -4.42
N HIS A 150 22.52 -1.49 -4.91
CA HIS A 150 21.92 -2.51 -5.77
C HIS A 150 21.95 -3.89 -5.12
N LEU A 151 21.04 -4.76 -5.57
CA LEU A 151 20.88 -6.12 -5.07
C LEU A 151 21.21 -7.13 -6.15
N TRP A 152 21.82 -8.23 -5.73
CA TRP A 152 22.01 -9.42 -6.53
C TRP A 152 21.48 -10.61 -5.77
N VAL A 153 20.76 -11.49 -6.46
CA VAL A 153 20.31 -12.76 -5.89
C VAL A 153 20.76 -13.88 -6.80
N ASP A 154 21.46 -14.87 -6.24
CA ASP A 154 22.14 -15.93 -7.01
C ASP A 154 23.07 -15.39 -8.12
N GLY A 155 23.76 -14.28 -7.84
CA GLY A 155 24.67 -13.63 -8.78
C GLY A 155 23.97 -12.92 -9.96
N LYS A 156 22.65 -12.75 -9.92
CA LYS A 156 21.88 -12.03 -10.95
C LYS A 156 21.39 -10.68 -10.41
N PRO A 157 21.38 -9.61 -11.22
CA PRO A 157 20.76 -8.34 -10.84
C PRO A 157 19.32 -8.54 -10.36
N PHE A 158 18.97 -7.88 -9.27
CA PHE A 158 17.68 -8.04 -8.62
C PHE A 158 17.09 -6.68 -8.26
N PHE A 159 15.97 -6.33 -8.88
CA PHE A 159 15.13 -5.22 -8.45
C PHE A 159 13.94 -5.82 -7.69
N MET A 160 13.77 -5.48 -6.42
CA MET A 160 12.69 -6.06 -5.61
C MET A 160 11.34 -5.53 -6.08
N GLN A 161 10.45 -6.44 -6.49
CA GLN A 161 9.07 -6.15 -6.88
C GLN A 161 8.18 -7.02 -6.02
N GLY A 162 7.82 -6.46 -4.87
CA GLY A 162 7.17 -7.17 -3.79
C GLY A 162 5.68 -6.89 -3.68
N VAL A 163 4.99 -7.81 -3.01
CA VAL A 163 3.64 -7.63 -2.48
C VAL A 163 3.64 -7.99 -0.99
N LEU A 164 2.94 -7.19 -0.19
CA LEU A 164 2.85 -7.39 1.25
C LEU A 164 1.68 -8.30 1.63
N THR A 165 1.91 -9.19 2.60
CA THR A 165 0.84 -9.97 3.25
C THR A 165 0.86 -9.78 4.77
N TRP A 166 -0.33 -9.56 5.35
CA TRP A 166 -0.57 -9.60 6.80
C TRP A 166 -1.11 -10.95 7.27
N GLY A 167 -1.11 -11.97 6.40
CA GLY A 167 -1.75 -13.27 6.66
C GLY A 167 -3.28 -13.24 6.63
N TRP A 168 -3.89 -12.22 6.02
CA TRP A 168 -5.35 -12.02 6.03
C TRP A 168 -6.06 -12.80 4.90
N ASP A 169 -7.14 -13.53 5.21
CA ASP A 169 -8.00 -14.21 4.23
C ASP A 169 -9.48 -13.93 4.57
N PRO A 170 -10.35 -13.55 3.61
CA PRO A 170 -11.69 -13.06 3.94
C PRO A 170 -12.68 -14.21 4.23
N THR A 171 -12.22 -15.45 4.02
CA THR A 171 -12.99 -16.67 4.20
C THR A 171 -12.66 -17.35 5.53
N LEU A 172 -11.62 -16.88 6.24
CA LEU A 172 -11.13 -17.47 7.49
C LEU A 172 -10.94 -16.41 8.58
N PRO A 173 -11.30 -16.68 9.84
CA PRO A 173 -11.09 -15.74 10.95
C PRO A 173 -9.66 -15.75 11.50
N HIS A 174 -8.71 -16.42 10.83
CA HIS A 174 -7.33 -16.62 11.27
C HIS A 174 -6.33 -16.69 10.10
N PRO A 175 -5.00 -16.54 10.33
CA PRO A 175 -4.02 -16.42 9.27
C PRO A 175 -3.43 -17.75 8.77
N TYR A 176 -4.25 -18.81 8.71
CA TYR A 176 -3.81 -20.16 8.37
C TYR A 176 -4.66 -20.78 7.25
N PRO A 177 -4.57 -20.25 6.02
CA PRO A 177 -5.26 -20.82 4.86
C PRO A 177 -4.70 -22.19 4.46
N SER A 178 -5.47 -22.93 3.65
CA SER A 178 -5.05 -24.23 3.11
C SER A 178 -3.86 -24.10 2.14
N GLU A 179 -3.11 -25.20 1.96
CA GLU A 179 -2.01 -25.25 0.99
C GLU A 179 -2.44 -24.81 -0.42
N GLU A 180 -3.59 -25.30 -0.87
CA GLU A 180 -4.13 -24.96 -2.19
C GLU A 180 -4.34 -23.44 -2.34
N ARG A 181 -4.90 -22.81 -1.31
CA ARG A 181 -5.17 -21.37 -1.27
C ARG A 181 -3.86 -20.57 -1.31
N VAL A 182 -2.87 -20.94 -0.50
CA VAL A 182 -1.55 -20.28 -0.46
C VAL A 182 -0.82 -20.41 -1.79
N ARG A 183 -0.77 -21.60 -2.38
CA ARG A 183 -0.10 -21.82 -3.67
C ARG A 183 -0.80 -21.08 -4.81
N ALA A 184 -2.13 -21.05 -4.82
CA ALA A 184 -2.89 -20.27 -5.80
C ALA A 184 -2.54 -18.78 -5.71
N GLN A 185 -2.40 -18.26 -4.49
CA GLN A 185 -2.00 -16.87 -4.23
C GLN A 185 -0.57 -16.59 -4.73
N PHE A 186 0.41 -17.44 -4.42
CA PHE A 186 1.78 -17.29 -4.94
C PHE A 186 1.85 -17.34 -6.46
N ARG A 187 1.10 -18.24 -7.10
CA ARG A 187 1.01 -18.30 -8.57
C ARG A 187 0.40 -17.03 -9.15
N ARG A 188 -0.59 -16.44 -8.48
CA ARG A 188 -1.18 -15.14 -8.85
C ARG A 188 -0.14 -14.02 -8.76
N PHE A 189 0.64 -13.94 -7.69
CA PHE A 189 1.70 -12.93 -7.55
C PHE A 189 2.76 -13.06 -8.66
N LYS A 190 3.21 -14.29 -8.90
CA LYS A 190 4.17 -14.60 -9.96
C LYS A 190 3.63 -14.25 -11.36
N SER A 191 2.37 -14.56 -11.64
CA SER A 191 1.75 -14.22 -12.94
C SER A 191 1.52 -12.72 -13.13
N ALA A 192 1.35 -11.98 -12.02
CA ALA A 192 1.33 -10.52 -11.99
C ALA A 192 2.75 -9.89 -12.06
N GLY A 193 3.81 -10.69 -12.10
CA GLY A 193 5.21 -10.25 -12.26
C GLY A 193 5.94 -9.92 -10.95
N PHE A 194 5.32 -10.16 -9.79
CA PHE A 194 6.02 -10.00 -8.51
C PHE A 194 7.07 -11.10 -8.32
N ASN A 195 8.17 -10.74 -7.67
CA ASN A 195 9.28 -11.65 -7.37
C ASN A 195 9.49 -11.89 -5.87
N THR A 196 8.85 -11.09 -5.01
CA THR A 196 9.03 -11.12 -3.55
C THR A 196 7.69 -11.06 -2.83
N VAL A 197 7.55 -11.78 -1.73
CA VAL A 197 6.45 -11.63 -0.76
C VAL A 197 7.02 -11.08 0.54
N LYS A 198 6.50 -9.94 1.00
CA LYS A 198 6.81 -9.40 2.33
C LYS A 198 5.79 -9.95 3.32
N PHE A 199 6.23 -10.84 4.20
CA PHE A 199 5.49 -11.32 5.34
C PHE A 199 5.55 -10.25 6.43
N CYS A 200 4.62 -9.29 6.38
CA CYS A 200 4.62 -8.09 7.21
C CYS A 200 3.98 -8.40 8.57
N LEU A 201 4.78 -8.36 9.64
CA LEU A 201 4.33 -8.51 11.03
C LEU A 201 3.49 -9.78 11.24
N TRP A 202 3.76 -10.81 10.45
CA TRP A 202 3.09 -12.11 10.46
C TRP A 202 4.15 -13.16 10.11
N VAL A 203 4.24 -14.21 10.93
CA VAL A 203 5.23 -15.27 10.73
C VAL A 203 4.54 -16.49 10.13
N PRO A 204 4.72 -16.78 8.83
CA PRO A 204 4.04 -17.88 8.15
C PRO A 204 4.51 -19.25 8.69
N PRO A 205 3.68 -20.30 8.66
CA PRO A 205 4.15 -21.68 8.86
C PRO A 205 5.36 -22.00 7.98
N HIS A 206 6.21 -22.91 8.42
CA HIS A 206 7.42 -23.24 7.68
C HIS A 206 7.13 -23.80 6.28
N GLU A 207 6.05 -24.58 6.15
CA GLU A 207 5.56 -25.13 4.89
C GLU A 207 5.21 -24.03 3.88
N VAL A 208 4.70 -22.89 4.34
CA VAL A 208 4.38 -21.75 3.46
C VAL A 208 5.65 -21.18 2.81
N LEU A 209 6.77 -21.12 3.55
CA LEU A 209 8.06 -20.69 2.98
C LEU A 209 8.66 -21.74 2.04
N GLU A 210 8.43 -23.03 2.31
CA GLU A 210 8.81 -24.13 1.42
C GLU A 210 8.02 -24.07 0.11
N TRP A 211 6.70 -23.89 0.16
CA TRP A 211 5.86 -23.70 -1.01
C TRP A 211 6.21 -22.43 -1.79
N LEU A 212 6.55 -21.34 -1.09
CA LEU A 212 7.05 -20.11 -1.71
C LEU A 212 8.34 -20.36 -2.51
N ALA A 213 9.27 -21.15 -1.95
CA ALA A 213 10.50 -21.52 -2.60
C ALA A 213 10.27 -22.39 -3.85
N GLU A 214 9.33 -23.34 -3.77
CA GLU A 214 8.92 -24.20 -4.89
C GLU A 214 8.27 -23.39 -6.03
N GLU A 215 7.45 -22.39 -5.70
CA GLU A 215 6.84 -21.49 -6.68
C GLU A 215 7.87 -20.47 -7.23
N GLY A 216 9.06 -20.37 -6.64
CA GLY A 216 10.19 -19.58 -7.14
C GLY A 216 10.12 -18.09 -6.81
N LEU A 217 9.49 -17.74 -5.69
CA LEU A 217 9.45 -16.38 -5.14
C LEU A 217 10.50 -16.23 -4.02
N TRP A 218 10.76 -14.98 -3.64
CA TRP A 218 11.61 -14.62 -2.50
C TRP A 218 10.78 -14.12 -1.33
N ALA A 219 11.34 -14.19 -0.12
CA ALA A 219 10.69 -13.75 1.10
C ALA A 219 11.45 -12.57 1.73
N TRP A 220 10.70 -11.56 2.14
CA TRP A 220 11.08 -10.61 3.17
C TRP A 220 10.28 -10.97 4.41
N LEU A 221 10.95 -11.39 5.48
CA LEU A 221 10.29 -11.71 6.76
C LEU A 221 10.42 -10.52 7.73
N GLU A 222 9.29 -9.89 8.04
CA GLU A 222 9.19 -8.87 9.05
C GLU A 222 8.69 -9.48 10.35
N LEU A 223 9.50 -9.35 11.40
CA LEU A 223 9.25 -9.95 12.70
C LEU A 223 8.07 -9.22 13.39
N PRO A 224 7.29 -9.91 14.25
CA PRO A 224 5.97 -9.47 14.71
C PRO A 224 6.04 -8.42 15.84
N LEU A 225 6.85 -7.37 15.65
CA LEU A 225 7.02 -6.26 16.57
C LEU A 225 6.44 -4.96 15.95
N TRP A 226 5.22 -4.63 16.35
CA TRP A 226 4.52 -3.43 15.92
C TRP A 226 4.08 -2.59 17.10
N MET A 227 4.53 -1.33 17.15
CA MET A 227 4.24 -0.35 18.22
C MET A 227 4.12 -0.98 19.64
N PRO A 228 5.17 -1.71 20.10
CA PRO A 228 5.13 -2.41 21.36
C PRO A 228 5.02 -1.45 22.54
N SER A 229 4.48 -1.93 23.66
CA SER A 229 4.47 -1.20 24.94
C SER A 229 5.86 -0.66 25.30
N ALA A 230 5.91 0.52 25.93
CA ALA A 230 7.14 1.12 26.46
C ALA A 230 7.74 0.38 27.68
N ASP A 231 7.03 -0.61 28.24
CA ASP A 231 7.47 -1.37 29.40
C ASP A 231 8.66 -2.30 29.04
N PRO A 232 9.83 -2.15 29.69
CA PRO A 232 11.00 -2.99 29.42
C PRO A 232 10.77 -4.48 29.62
N GLU A 233 9.90 -4.91 30.55
CA GLU A 233 9.64 -6.34 30.79
C GLU A 233 8.86 -6.95 29.64
N HIS A 234 7.83 -6.26 29.14
CA HIS A 234 7.09 -6.67 27.94
C HIS A 234 7.99 -6.70 26.71
N GLN A 235 8.85 -5.69 26.53
CA GLN A 235 9.81 -5.64 25.43
C GLN A 235 10.81 -6.80 25.49
N ALA A 236 11.33 -7.13 26.67
CA ALA A 236 12.22 -8.27 26.85
C ALA A 236 11.53 -9.60 26.49
N ALA A 237 10.29 -9.80 26.94
CA ALA A 237 9.52 -11.01 26.62
C ALA A 237 9.26 -11.15 25.11
N MET A 238 8.88 -10.06 24.43
CA MET A 238 8.72 -10.03 22.97
C MET A 238 10.04 -10.29 22.24
N ALA A 239 11.15 -9.69 22.71
CA ALA A 239 12.46 -9.94 22.13
C ALA A 239 12.87 -11.42 22.26
N ASP A 240 12.56 -12.08 23.38
CA ASP A 240 12.84 -13.49 23.56
C ASP A 240 12.03 -14.37 22.60
N GLU A 241 10.75 -14.07 22.36
CA GLU A 241 9.96 -14.72 21.32
C GLU A 241 10.56 -14.49 19.92
N VAL A 242 10.86 -13.24 19.57
CA VAL A 242 11.49 -12.87 18.30
C VAL A 242 12.81 -13.63 18.09
N LYS A 243 13.64 -13.76 19.12
CA LYS A 243 14.90 -14.50 19.05
C LYS A 243 14.66 -15.98 18.77
N ARG A 244 13.64 -16.61 19.36
CA ARG A 244 13.25 -18.00 19.05
C ARG A 244 12.79 -18.13 17.60
N ILE A 245 11.93 -17.23 17.12
CA ILE A 245 11.50 -17.20 15.70
C ILE A 245 12.74 -17.15 14.80
N VAL A 246 13.66 -16.21 15.00
CA VAL A 246 14.85 -16.07 14.15
C VAL A 246 15.69 -17.36 14.11
N ARG A 247 15.89 -18.03 15.26
CA ARG A 247 16.65 -19.29 15.33
C ARG A 247 15.97 -20.43 14.57
N GLN A 248 14.64 -20.47 14.54
CA GLN A 248 13.88 -21.49 13.82
C GLN A 248 13.81 -21.21 12.31
N TYR A 249 13.72 -19.93 11.91
CA TYR A 249 13.46 -19.52 10.51
C TYR A 249 14.73 -19.26 9.68
N ARG A 250 15.89 -19.03 10.31
CA ARG A 250 17.19 -18.79 9.62
C ARG A 250 17.60 -19.88 8.63
N ARG A 251 16.99 -21.05 8.67
CA ARG A 251 17.22 -22.17 7.73
C ARG A 251 16.66 -21.96 6.33
N HIS A 252 15.73 -21.00 6.17
CA HIS A 252 15.06 -20.76 4.90
C HIS A 252 15.91 -19.85 4.01
N ASP A 253 16.52 -20.43 2.98
CA ASP A 253 17.44 -19.75 2.05
C ASP A 253 16.76 -18.70 1.15
N ARG A 254 15.43 -18.73 1.08
CA ARG A 254 14.60 -17.75 0.33
C ARG A 254 14.28 -16.50 1.13
N ILE A 255 14.56 -16.45 2.44
CA ILE A 255 14.42 -15.22 3.21
C ILE A 255 15.63 -14.32 2.93
N ILE A 256 15.44 -13.33 2.07
CA ILE A 256 16.50 -12.44 1.59
C ILE A 256 16.52 -11.10 2.32
N ALA A 257 15.48 -10.75 3.08
CA ALA A 257 15.42 -9.54 3.88
C ALA A 257 14.72 -9.80 5.21
N TRP A 258 15.23 -9.16 6.27
CA TRP A 258 14.68 -9.23 7.62
C TRP A 258 14.46 -7.84 8.19
N THR A 259 13.28 -7.61 8.75
CA THR A 259 13.00 -6.41 9.56
C THR A 259 12.58 -6.82 10.97
N VAL A 260 13.11 -6.12 11.97
CA VAL A 260 12.84 -6.42 13.39
C VAL A 260 11.45 -5.96 13.80
N GLY A 261 11.06 -4.76 13.41
CA GLY A 261 9.72 -4.25 13.60
C GLY A 261 9.35 -3.25 12.52
N CYS A 262 8.17 -2.66 12.67
CA CYS A 262 7.58 -1.75 11.69
C CYS A 262 6.99 -0.52 12.38
N GLU A 263 7.30 0.66 11.84
CA GLU A 263 6.82 1.96 12.31
C GLU A 263 6.99 2.16 13.84
N LEU A 264 8.12 1.70 14.36
CA LEU A 264 8.48 1.77 15.78
C LEU A 264 8.61 3.23 16.24
N SER A 265 7.99 3.54 17.37
CA SER A 265 7.95 4.88 17.94
C SER A 265 9.07 5.13 18.97
N HIS A 266 9.05 6.30 19.64
CA HIS A 266 9.91 6.58 20.79
C HIS A 266 9.73 5.60 21.96
N GLU A 267 8.65 4.83 21.99
CA GLU A 267 8.42 3.80 23.01
C GLU A 267 9.40 2.63 22.88
N THR A 268 10.02 2.42 21.70
CA THR A 268 11.04 1.39 21.49
C THR A 268 12.45 2.00 21.56
N PRO A 269 13.22 1.76 22.63
CA PRO A 269 14.53 2.40 22.82
C PRO A 269 15.53 2.06 21.72
N ALA A 270 16.42 3.00 21.41
CA ALA A 270 17.46 2.79 20.40
C ALA A 270 18.40 1.62 20.73
N SER A 271 18.72 1.39 22.00
CA SER A 271 19.53 0.23 22.43
C SER A 271 18.81 -1.10 22.15
N PHE A 272 17.52 -1.18 22.45
CA PHE A 272 16.71 -2.36 22.15
C PHE A 272 16.71 -2.68 20.66
N ARG A 273 16.48 -1.66 19.82
CA ARG A 273 16.53 -1.78 18.36
C ARG A 273 17.91 -2.25 17.88
N ALA A 274 18.98 -1.59 18.34
CA ALA A 274 20.35 -1.94 17.97
C ALA A 274 20.70 -3.40 18.33
N ASP A 275 20.40 -3.81 19.56
CA ASP A 275 20.74 -5.13 20.08
C ASP A 275 19.99 -6.23 19.31
N LEU A 276 18.69 -6.04 19.04
CA LEU A 276 17.88 -7.02 18.34
C LEU A 276 18.24 -7.11 16.85
N THR A 277 18.54 -5.98 16.20
CA THR A 277 19.02 -5.96 14.82
C THR A 277 20.37 -6.65 14.67
N GLU A 278 21.32 -6.39 15.56
CA GLU A 278 22.61 -7.07 15.53
C GLU A 278 22.45 -8.57 15.81
N TYR A 279 21.56 -8.95 16.75
CA TYR A 279 21.22 -10.35 16.97
C TYR A 279 20.68 -11.03 15.70
N VAL A 280 19.72 -10.42 15.01
CA VAL A 280 19.15 -10.98 13.76
C VAL A 280 20.22 -11.13 12.70
N LYS A 281 21.05 -10.10 12.52
CA LYS A 281 22.14 -10.11 11.55
C LYS A 281 23.17 -11.21 11.86
N ALA A 282 23.64 -11.30 13.10
CA ALA A 282 24.61 -12.31 13.51
C ALA A 282 24.05 -13.74 13.41
N THR A 283 22.76 -13.91 13.73
CA THR A 283 22.10 -15.23 13.78
C THR A 283 21.74 -15.76 12.39
N THR A 284 21.42 -14.87 11.44
CA THR A 284 21.00 -15.23 10.07
C THR A 284 22.13 -15.12 9.06
N GLY A 285 23.13 -14.26 9.30
CA GLY A 285 24.15 -13.88 8.31
C GLY A 285 23.60 -13.06 7.13
N CYS A 286 22.31 -12.70 7.13
CA CYS A 286 21.68 -12.01 6.01
C CYS A 286 22.24 -10.60 5.82
N PRO A 287 22.56 -10.16 4.59
CA PRO A 287 23.06 -8.82 4.33
C PRO A 287 21.96 -7.74 4.27
N LEU A 288 20.67 -8.10 4.28
CA LEU A 288 19.56 -7.16 4.36
C LEU A 288 18.83 -7.36 5.70
N VAL A 289 19.23 -6.59 6.70
CA VAL A 289 18.61 -6.57 8.03
C VAL A 289 18.38 -5.13 8.44
N ARG A 290 17.18 -4.83 8.95
CA ARG A 290 16.79 -3.49 9.39
C ARG A 290 16.01 -3.56 10.69
N ASP A 291 16.19 -2.56 11.54
CA ASP A 291 15.51 -2.44 12.82
C ASP A 291 14.04 -2.03 12.69
N ASN A 292 13.76 -1.04 11.86
CA ASN A 292 12.47 -0.39 11.76
C ASN A 292 12.06 -0.22 10.28
N SER A 293 11.11 -1.02 9.84
CA SER A 293 10.45 -0.85 8.53
C SER A 293 9.69 0.47 8.52
N GLY A 294 9.75 1.20 7.40
CA GLY A 294 9.19 2.55 7.24
C GLY A 294 10.09 3.66 7.79
N GLY A 295 10.98 3.35 8.74
CA GLY A 295 11.98 4.27 9.26
C GLY A 295 11.43 5.36 10.17
N ALA A 296 12.26 5.83 11.10
CA ALA A 296 11.90 6.92 12.00
C ALA A 296 11.86 8.28 11.28
N GLU A 297 12.55 8.39 10.13
CA GLU A 297 12.57 9.62 9.33
C GLU A 297 11.18 9.99 8.77
N MET A 298 10.31 9.01 8.51
CA MET A 298 8.96 9.25 7.98
C MET A 298 7.88 9.29 9.07
N TYR A 299 7.98 8.43 10.07
CA TYR A 299 6.91 8.23 11.07
C TYR A 299 7.22 8.82 12.44
N GLY A 300 8.34 9.54 12.55
CA GLY A 300 8.85 10.04 13.82
C GLY A 300 9.50 8.93 14.65
N GLY A 301 9.85 9.24 15.90
CA GLY A 301 10.65 8.34 16.73
C GLY A 301 12.11 8.78 16.83
N ASP A 302 12.97 7.88 17.31
CA ASP A 302 14.38 8.15 17.46
C ASP A 302 15.09 8.04 16.09
N PRO A 303 15.75 9.11 15.61
CA PRO A 303 16.29 9.16 14.24
C PRO A 303 17.54 8.29 14.04
N ARG A 304 18.08 7.67 15.08
CA ARG A 304 19.16 6.69 14.94
C ARG A 304 18.56 5.39 14.44
N GLU A 305 18.97 4.94 13.26
CA GLU A 305 18.48 3.71 12.65
C GLU A 305 19.60 2.69 12.51
N TYR A 306 19.25 1.40 12.59
CA TYR A 306 20.22 0.30 12.64
C TYR A 306 19.94 -0.72 11.54
N GLY A 307 20.99 -1.24 10.90
CA GLY A 307 20.85 -2.22 9.84
C GLY A 307 21.75 -1.94 8.66
N THR A 308 21.41 -2.51 7.51
CA THR A 308 22.26 -2.56 6.32
C THR A 308 21.63 -1.98 5.06
N PHE A 309 20.35 -1.60 5.12
CA PHE A 309 19.61 -0.94 4.05
C PHE A 309 18.68 0.13 4.63
N ALA A 310 18.21 1.05 3.78
CA ALA A 310 17.21 2.04 4.14
C ALA A 310 15.82 1.55 3.72
N ASP A 311 14.84 1.76 4.59
CA ASP A 311 13.46 1.33 4.37
C ASP A 311 12.50 2.47 4.68
N PHE A 312 11.57 2.71 3.76
CA PHE A 312 10.63 3.83 3.81
C PHE A 312 9.24 3.41 3.35
N HIS A 313 8.21 3.98 3.97
CA HIS A 313 6.82 3.79 3.54
C HIS A 313 6.19 5.11 3.04
N PRO A 314 6.47 5.54 1.80
CA PRO A 314 5.95 6.80 1.30
C PRO A 314 4.45 6.70 0.98
N TYR A 315 3.64 7.34 1.83
CA TYR A 315 2.22 7.57 1.63
C TYR A 315 1.93 9.07 1.48
N CYS A 316 1.73 9.54 0.26
CA CYS A 316 1.44 10.95 0.00
C CYS A 316 0.55 11.14 -1.24
N ASP A 317 -0.02 12.34 -1.37
CA ASP A 317 -0.86 12.64 -2.52
C ASP A 317 -0.05 12.66 -3.82
N GLY A 318 -0.68 12.23 -4.93
CA GLY A 318 0.01 11.90 -6.19
C GLY A 318 1.09 12.90 -6.63
N PRO A 319 0.77 14.20 -6.77
CA PRO A 319 1.73 15.21 -7.21
C PRO A 319 2.97 15.38 -6.34
N PHE A 320 2.94 14.98 -5.06
CA PHE A 320 4.09 15.10 -4.16
C PHE A 320 5.03 13.90 -4.23
N PHE A 321 4.61 12.78 -4.84
CA PHE A 321 5.31 11.50 -4.71
C PHE A 321 6.75 11.54 -5.22
N ALA A 322 7.01 12.09 -6.40
CA ALA A 322 8.38 12.21 -6.91
C ALA A 322 9.23 13.21 -6.11
N SER A 323 8.63 14.24 -5.52
CA SER A 323 9.31 15.13 -4.58
C SER A 323 9.68 14.42 -3.28
N VAL A 324 8.82 13.53 -2.78
CA VAL A 324 9.13 12.65 -1.64
C VAL A 324 10.28 11.71 -2.00
N LEU A 325 10.24 11.00 -3.13
CA LEU A 325 11.35 10.13 -3.53
C LEU A 325 12.70 10.86 -3.63
N ARG A 326 12.70 12.09 -4.15
CA ARG A 326 13.90 12.93 -4.20
C ARG A 326 14.44 13.28 -2.81
N SER A 327 13.59 13.46 -1.80
CA SER A 327 14.07 13.74 -0.44
C SER A 327 14.68 12.52 0.26
N LEU A 328 14.40 11.30 -0.24
CA LEU A 328 14.95 10.04 0.29
C LEU A 328 16.30 9.66 -0.30
N GLN A 329 16.73 10.30 -1.39
CA GLN A 329 18.02 10.03 -2.01
C GLN A 329 19.18 10.29 -1.02
N HIS A 330 20.24 9.49 -1.13
CA HIS A 330 21.31 9.48 -0.12
C HIS A 330 21.99 10.84 0.06
N GLY A 331 22.21 11.57 -1.03
CA GLY A 331 23.05 12.77 -0.99
C GLY A 331 24.43 12.43 -0.39
N PRO A 332 24.85 13.10 0.71
CA PRO A 332 26.12 12.79 1.38
C PRO A 332 26.06 11.58 2.34
N ARG A 333 24.90 10.93 2.54
CA ARG A 333 24.74 9.77 3.42
C ARG A 333 25.37 8.52 2.80
N PRO A 334 25.67 7.47 3.60
CA PRO A 334 26.17 6.21 3.08
C PRO A 334 25.23 5.63 2.02
N ALA A 335 25.78 5.25 0.87
CA ALA A 335 25.03 4.61 -0.20
C ALA A 335 24.72 3.17 0.17
N VAL A 336 23.46 2.90 0.53
CA VAL A 336 22.90 1.57 0.81
C VAL A 336 21.70 1.33 -0.11
N PRO A 337 21.19 0.10 -0.25
CA PRO A 337 19.93 -0.09 -0.97
C PRO A 337 18.80 0.67 -0.27
N ILE A 338 17.98 1.40 -1.03
CA ILE A 338 16.70 1.92 -0.54
C ILE A 338 15.60 0.98 -1.02
N LEU A 339 14.90 0.34 -0.08
CA LEU A 339 13.69 -0.42 -0.34
C LEU A 339 12.48 0.37 0.15
N LEU A 340 11.40 0.36 -0.64
CA LEU A 340 10.12 0.91 -0.18
C LEU A 340 9.29 -0.25 0.38
N GLY A 341 9.41 -0.52 1.68
CA GLY A 341 8.83 -1.68 2.35
C GLY A 341 7.31 -1.72 2.36
N GLU A 342 6.67 -0.57 2.13
CA GLU A 342 5.25 -0.42 1.83
C GLU A 342 5.05 0.84 0.99
N THR A 343 4.31 0.77 -0.11
CA THR A 343 4.00 1.93 -0.94
C THR A 343 2.90 1.63 -1.95
N ASN A 344 2.53 2.65 -2.73
CA ASN A 344 1.62 2.54 -3.86
C ASN A 344 0.23 2.00 -3.47
N ASP A 345 -0.27 2.46 -2.33
CA ASP A 345 -1.59 2.16 -1.80
C ASP A 345 -2.66 3.00 -2.51
N PHE A 346 -3.81 2.39 -2.78
CA PHE A 346 -4.97 3.09 -3.31
C PHE A 346 -6.23 2.30 -2.99
N ASP A 347 -7.03 2.83 -2.06
CA ASP A 347 -8.33 2.29 -1.70
C ASP A 347 -9.35 2.49 -2.83
N HIS A 348 -9.82 1.39 -3.41
CA HIS A 348 -10.85 1.41 -4.45
C HIS A 348 -12.26 1.23 -3.88
N TYR A 349 -13.29 1.49 -4.69
CA TYR A 349 -14.68 1.42 -4.23
C TYR A 349 -15.12 -0.05 -4.08
N ARG A 350 -15.76 -0.37 -2.95
CA ARG A 350 -16.21 -1.73 -2.61
C ARG A 350 -17.63 -2.00 -3.12
N ALA A 351 -17.93 -3.26 -3.41
CA ALA A 351 -19.30 -3.69 -3.74
C ALA A 351 -20.19 -3.77 -2.47
N LEU A 352 -20.58 -2.62 -1.93
CA LEU A 352 -21.37 -2.49 -0.71
C LEU A 352 -22.71 -3.22 -0.79
N GLY A 353 -23.41 -3.17 -1.91
CA GLY A 353 -24.68 -3.88 -2.09
C GLY A 353 -24.52 -5.40 -1.95
N SER A 354 -23.46 -5.94 -2.53
CA SER A 354 -23.13 -7.38 -2.41
C SER A 354 -22.82 -7.77 -0.96
N LEU A 355 -22.07 -6.93 -0.25
CA LEU A 355 -21.69 -7.19 1.15
C LEU A 355 -22.86 -6.99 2.11
N GLN A 356 -23.74 -6.02 1.87
CA GLN A 356 -24.94 -5.85 2.68
C GLN A 356 -25.88 -7.06 2.53
N ALA A 357 -26.04 -7.58 1.31
CA ALA A 357 -26.87 -8.75 1.04
C ALA A 357 -26.30 -10.04 1.64
N ASN A 358 -24.97 -10.18 1.66
CA ASN A 358 -24.27 -11.36 2.18
C ASN A 358 -23.13 -10.92 3.10
N SER A 359 -23.47 -10.45 4.30
CA SER A 359 -22.49 -9.87 5.21
C SER A 359 -21.54 -10.95 5.75
N PRO A 360 -20.23 -10.89 5.43
CA PRO A 360 -19.26 -11.82 5.97
C PRO A 360 -18.98 -11.52 7.45
N PHE A 361 -18.39 -12.49 8.15
CA PHE A 361 -18.08 -12.37 9.58
C PHE A 361 -17.29 -11.08 9.89
N TRP A 362 -16.36 -10.68 9.03
CA TRP A 362 -15.50 -9.51 9.23
C TRP A 362 -16.15 -8.15 8.91
N ALA A 363 -17.37 -8.16 8.38
CA ALA A 363 -18.19 -6.96 8.17
C ALA A 363 -19.42 -6.93 9.10
N SER A 364 -19.57 -7.93 9.97
CA SER A 364 -20.66 -8.02 10.94
C SER A 364 -20.61 -6.87 11.95
N ALA A 365 -21.77 -6.41 12.39
CA ALA A 365 -21.89 -5.48 13.52
C ALA A 365 -21.92 -6.20 14.89
N ASP A 366 -21.97 -7.53 14.90
CA ASP A 366 -21.94 -8.31 16.14
C ASP A 366 -20.50 -8.41 16.69
N PRO A 367 -20.21 -7.83 17.88
CA PRO A 367 -18.87 -7.89 18.47
C PRO A 367 -18.43 -9.31 18.85
N ALA A 368 -19.35 -10.28 18.95
CA ALA A 368 -18.97 -11.67 19.15
C ALA A 368 -18.36 -12.32 17.89
N LEU A 369 -18.57 -11.73 16.71
CA LEU A 369 -18.02 -12.16 15.41
C LEU A 369 -16.94 -11.21 14.88
N ASN A 370 -17.06 -9.91 15.19
CA ASN A 370 -16.24 -8.84 14.63
C ASN A 370 -15.99 -7.74 15.69
N ASP A 371 -15.18 -8.04 16.69
CA ASP A 371 -14.81 -7.03 17.70
C ASP A 371 -13.88 -5.97 17.12
N GLN A 372 -14.12 -4.68 17.39
CA GLN A 372 -13.23 -3.60 16.92
C GLN A 372 -11.80 -3.80 17.43
N GLY A 373 -11.63 -4.27 18.66
CA GLY A 373 -10.34 -4.50 19.29
C GLY A 373 -9.45 -3.27 19.26
N VAL A 374 -8.30 -3.41 18.60
CA VAL A 374 -7.26 -2.37 18.51
C VAL A 374 -7.24 -1.63 17.17
N ARG A 375 -8.23 -1.87 16.30
CA ARG A 375 -8.28 -1.29 14.95
C ARG A 375 -8.64 0.18 15.00
N TRP A 376 -7.91 0.98 14.22
CA TRP A 376 -8.21 2.41 14.04
C TRP A 376 -9.35 2.65 13.04
N GLN A 377 -9.57 1.72 12.11
CA GLN A 377 -10.62 1.77 11.11
C GLN A 377 -11.65 0.67 11.39
N PHE A 378 -12.93 1.04 11.55
CA PHE A 378 -14.02 0.09 11.82
C PHE A 378 -15.38 0.59 11.30
N ASP A 379 -15.40 1.49 10.32
CA ASP A 379 -16.62 2.14 9.83
C ASP A 379 -17.51 1.22 8.98
N LEU A 380 -16.98 0.13 8.41
CA LEU A 380 -17.70 -0.70 7.45
C LEU A 380 -19.02 -1.29 7.99
N PRO A 381 -19.13 -1.82 9.21
CA PRO A 381 -20.40 -2.27 9.77
C PRO A 381 -21.47 -1.16 9.84
N GLU A 382 -21.08 0.08 10.16
CA GLU A 382 -21.99 1.23 10.16
C GLU A 382 -22.43 1.60 8.74
N VAL A 383 -21.48 1.61 7.78
CA VAL A 383 -21.77 1.84 6.36
C VAL A 383 -22.78 0.81 5.82
N LEU A 384 -22.60 -0.47 6.14
CA LEU A 384 -23.49 -1.55 5.70
C LEU A 384 -24.84 -1.55 6.42
N ALA A 385 -24.98 -0.87 7.56
CA ALA A 385 -26.29 -0.66 8.19
C ALA A 385 -27.09 0.47 7.52
N GLY A 386 -26.42 1.33 6.76
CA GLY A 386 -27.01 2.44 6.03
C GLY A 386 -27.52 2.09 4.62
N PRO A 387 -28.04 3.09 3.87
CA PRO A 387 -28.41 2.91 2.48
C PRO A 387 -27.16 2.71 1.60
N VAL A 388 -27.21 1.72 0.72
CA VAL A 388 -26.19 1.46 -0.30
C VAL A 388 -26.67 1.94 -1.68
N PRO A 389 -25.77 2.27 -2.62
CA PRO A 389 -26.14 2.66 -3.98
C PRO A 389 -26.91 1.56 -4.72
N SER A 390 -27.57 1.96 -5.83
CA SER A 390 -28.12 0.97 -6.77
C SER A 390 -27.00 0.15 -7.40
N ALA A 391 -27.31 -1.05 -7.93
CA ALA A 391 -26.32 -1.90 -8.59
C ALA A 391 -25.66 -1.21 -9.81
N GLU A 392 -26.40 -0.35 -10.51
CA GLU A 392 -25.87 0.43 -11.64
C GLU A 392 -24.92 1.53 -11.17
N GLU A 393 -25.30 2.30 -10.14
CA GLU A 393 -24.43 3.32 -9.56
C GLU A 393 -23.16 2.68 -8.97
N GLU A 394 -23.29 1.56 -8.26
CA GLU A 394 -22.16 0.83 -7.69
C GLU A 394 -21.21 0.30 -8.77
N ALA A 395 -21.73 -0.30 -9.84
CA ALA A 395 -20.90 -0.76 -10.95
C ALA A 395 -20.11 0.38 -11.58
N ARG A 396 -20.75 1.54 -11.77
CA ARG A 396 -20.09 2.76 -12.25
C ARG A 396 -18.98 3.21 -11.29
N LEU A 397 -19.27 3.39 -10.00
CA LEU A 397 -18.31 3.84 -9.00
C LEU A 397 -17.09 2.90 -8.89
N ARG A 398 -17.32 1.59 -8.97
CA ARG A 398 -16.23 0.59 -9.02
C ARG A 398 -15.35 0.77 -10.24
N GLN A 399 -15.95 0.88 -11.43
CA GLN A 399 -15.20 1.08 -12.68
C GLN A 399 -14.37 2.37 -12.63
N GLU A 400 -14.98 3.49 -12.20
CA GLU A 400 -14.32 4.78 -12.02
C GLU A 400 -13.14 4.67 -11.04
N SER A 401 -13.33 3.98 -9.91
CA SER A 401 -12.27 3.75 -8.92
C SER A 401 -11.09 2.95 -9.47
N ILE A 402 -11.37 1.90 -10.24
CA ILE A 402 -10.33 1.05 -10.84
C ILE A 402 -9.53 1.84 -11.88
N GLN A 403 -10.21 2.63 -12.72
CA GLN A 403 -9.53 3.48 -13.71
C GLN A 403 -8.60 4.50 -13.05
N LYS A 404 -9.07 5.19 -11.99
CA LYS A 404 -8.24 6.11 -11.20
C LYS A 404 -7.04 5.40 -10.58
N GLY A 405 -7.30 4.27 -9.92
CA GLY A 405 -6.29 3.48 -9.22
C GLY A 405 -5.20 2.99 -10.16
N GLN A 406 -5.56 2.48 -11.35
CA GLN A 406 -4.61 2.07 -12.38
C GLN A 406 -3.73 3.23 -12.84
N TYR A 407 -4.31 4.41 -13.10
CA TYR A 407 -3.56 5.60 -13.49
C TYR A 407 -2.56 6.01 -12.40
N LEU A 408 -3.03 6.17 -11.16
CA LEU A 408 -2.20 6.57 -10.03
C LEU A 408 -1.08 5.57 -9.78
N ARG A 409 -1.39 4.27 -9.69
CA ARG A 409 -0.41 3.23 -9.41
C ARG A 409 0.65 3.13 -10.49
N THR A 410 0.25 3.31 -11.75
CA THR A 410 1.17 3.33 -12.88
C THR A 410 2.10 4.52 -12.82
N ARG A 411 1.56 5.71 -12.54
CA ARG A 411 2.41 6.91 -12.44
C ARG A 411 3.42 6.78 -11.30
N VAL A 412 2.96 6.41 -10.12
CA VAL A 412 3.78 6.23 -8.91
C VAL A 412 4.86 5.17 -9.13
N ALA A 413 4.54 4.01 -9.70
CA ALA A 413 5.52 2.96 -9.98
C ALA A 413 6.63 3.41 -10.93
N ARG A 414 6.30 4.15 -12.00
CA ARG A 414 7.29 4.66 -12.94
C ARG A 414 8.25 5.66 -12.27
N GLU A 415 7.78 6.45 -11.30
CA GLU A 415 8.64 7.36 -10.51
C GLU A 415 9.61 6.60 -9.59
N MET A 416 9.13 5.54 -8.93
CA MET A 416 9.97 4.66 -8.11
C MET A 416 11.09 4.04 -8.96
N ILE A 417 10.73 3.53 -10.13
CA ILE A 417 11.67 2.88 -11.06
C ILE A 417 12.67 3.88 -11.65
N ALA A 418 12.22 5.10 -11.97
CA ALA A 418 13.07 6.16 -12.50
C ALA A 418 14.10 6.68 -11.47
N THR A 419 13.88 6.44 -10.18
CA THR A 419 14.76 6.92 -9.11
C THR A 419 15.97 5.98 -8.92
N PRO A 420 17.22 6.44 -9.15
CA PRO A 420 18.40 5.57 -9.19
C PRO A 420 18.70 4.82 -7.88
N ASP A 421 18.48 5.47 -6.74
CA ASP A 421 18.83 4.94 -5.41
C ASP A 421 17.84 3.86 -4.92
N ILE A 422 16.66 3.78 -5.53
CA ILE A 422 15.66 2.77 -5.19
C ILE A 422 16.11 1.42 -5.76
N ALA A 423 16.18 0.42 -4.89
CA ALA A 423 16.52 -0.97 -5.19
C ALA A 423 15.28 -1.87 -5.34
N GLY A 424 14.11 -1.35 -4.96
CA GLY A 424 12.84 -2.02 -5.14
C GLY A 424 11.72 -1.48 -4.25
N TYR A 425 10.53 -2.04 -4.41
CA TYR A 425 9.32 -1.65 -3.69
C TYR A 425 8.48 -2.86 -3.33
N VAL A 426 7.60 -2.68 -2.34
CA VAL A 426 6.57 -3.62 -1.93
C VAL A 426 5.23 -2.90 -1.98
N ILE A 427 4.27 -3.44 -2.74
CA ILE A 427 2.91 -2.89 -2.78
C ILE A 427 2.20 -3.17 -1.45
N THR A 428 1.61 -2.14 -0.85
CA THR A 428 0.84 -2.26 0.39
C THR A 428 -0.43 -3.08 0.15
N GLY A 429 -0.47 -4.28 0.73
CA GLY A 429 -1.62 -5.17 0.72
C GLY A 429 -1.71 -6.08 -0.50
N GLU A 430 -1.63 -7.38 -0.27
CA GLU A 430 -1.92 -8.40 -1.27
C GLU A 430 -3.39 -8.44 -1.66
N ARG A 431 -4.27 -8.04 -0.74
CA ARG A 431 -5.71 -8.11 -0.90
C ARG A 431 -6.45 -7.18 0.03
N ASP A 432 -7.70 -6.93 -0.31
CA ASP A 432 -8.58 -6.10 0.50
C ASP A 432 -8.87 -6.70 1.88
N THR A 433 -9.01 -5.79 2.84
CA THR A 433 -9.18 -6.08 4.25
C THR A 433 -10.40 -5.37 4.83
N GLY A 434 -10.80 -5.67 6.05
CA GLY A 434 -11.86 -4.90 6.73
C GLY A 434 -11.51 -3.41 6.93
N ILE A 435 -10.23 -3.06 6.93
CA ILE A 435 -9.72 -1.70 7.23
C ILE A 435 -9.29 -0.90 6.00
N SER A 436 -9.08 -1.55 4.85
CA SER A 436 -8.58 -0.91 3.63
C SER A 436 -8.91 -1.75 2.39
N THR A 437 -9.17 -1.07 1.27
CA THR A 437 -9.33 -1.64 -0.08
C THR A 437 -8.12 -1.33 -0.97
N ALA A 438 -6.93 -1.21 -0.37
CA ALA A 438 -5.69 -0.96 -1.10
C ALA A 438 -5.06 -2.23 -1.71
N GLY A 439 -5.72 -3.38 -1.59
CA GLY A 439 -5.18 -4.65 -2.05
C GLY A 439 -5.00 -4.73 -3.57
N ILE A 440 -4.09 -5.59 -4.01
CA ILE A 440 -4.01 -5.97 -5.44
C ILE A 440 -5.09 -6.98 -5.83
N VAL A 441 -5.73 -7.64 -4.85
CA VAL A 441 -6.85 -8.56 -5.00
C VAL A 441 -8.08 -8.05 -4.24
N ASP A 442 -9.24 -8.02 -4.88
CA ASP A 442 -10.49 -7.55 -4.26
C ASP A 442 -11.17 -8.60 -3.36
N ASP A 443 -12.31 -8.23 -2.75
CA ASP A 443 -13.15 -9.12 -1.95
C ASP A 443 -13.70 -10.34 -2.72
N HIS A 444 -13.67 -10.31 -4.06
CA HIS A 444 -14.14 -11.39 -4.95
C HIS A 444 -12.99 -12.23 -5.51
N ASP A 445 -11.80 -12.13 -4.91
CA ASP A 445 -10.59 -12.86 -5.30
C ASP A 445 -10.10 -12.55 -6.72
N GLN A 446 -10.42 -11.36 -7.24
CA GLN A 446 -10.00 -10.88 -8.55
C GLN A 446 -8.84 -9.89 -8.44
N LEU A 447 -7.90 -9.93 -9.39
CA LEU A 447 -6.86 -8.90 -9.48
C LEU A 447 -7.49 -7.55 -9.86
N VAL A 448 -7.34 -6.56 -8.99
CA VAL A 448 -7.79 -5.19 -9.21
C VAL A 448 -7.09 -4.65 -10.45
N GLY A 449 -7.87 -4.22 -11.44
CA GLY A 449 -7.36 -3.73 -12.71
C GLY A 449 -6.82 -4.80 -13.68
N GLY A 450 -6.90 -6.08 -13.32
CA GLY A 450 -6.51 -7.21 -14.18
C GLY A 450 -5.00 -7.49 -14.23
N ALA A 451 -4.65 -8.72 -14.64
CA ALA A 451 -3.27 -9.21 -14.62
C ALA A 451 -2.32 -8.51 -15.59
N GLU A 452 -2.84 -7.89 -16.65
CA GLU A 452 -2.01 -7.17 -17.63
C GLU A 452 -1.41 -5.89 -17.05
N ALA A 453 -2.21 -5.10 -16.32
CA ALA A 453 -1.75 -3.88 -15.66
C ALA A 453 -0.58 -4.16 -14.70
N TRP A 454 -0.68 -5.22 -13.90
CA TRP A 454 0.41 -5.61 -12.99
C TRP A 454 1.65 -6.11 -13.72
N ARG A 455 1.50 -6.88 -14.81
CA ARG A 455 2.63 -7.33 -15.63
C ARG A 455 3.35 -6.16 -16.31
N GLU A 456 2.62 -5.12 -16.71
CA GLU A 456 3.23 -3.90 -17.26
C GLU A 456 4.09 -3.18 -16.22
N LEU A 457 3.56 -3.02 -15.00
CA LEU A 457 4.30 -2.42 -13.88
C LEU A 457 5.54 -3.22 -13.51
N ASN A 458 5.43 -4.55 -13.59
CA ASN A 458 6.49 -5.47 -13.22
C ASN A 458 7.34 -5.96 -14.40
N ALA A 459 7.31 -5.27 -15.53
CA ALA A 459 8.04 -5.69 -16.73
C ALA A 459 9.56 -5.67 -16.52
N PRO A 460 10.33 -6.55 -17.19
CA PRO A 460 11.80 -6.57 -17.09
C PRO A 460 12.48 -5.28 -17.59
N VAL A 461 11.80 -4.51 -18.43
CA VAL A 461 12.22 -3.20 -18.94
C VAL A 461 11.04 -2.26 -18.83
N VAL A 462 11.21 -1.17 -18.07
CA VAL A 462 10.16 -0.19 -17.82
C VAL A 462 10.63 1.17 -18.32
N LEU A 463 9.83 1.78 -19.20
CA LEU A 463 10.06 3.13 -19.72
C LEU A 463 9.40 4.17 -18.81
N PHE A 464 9.83 5.43 -18.84
CA PHE A 464 9.21 6.48 -18.04
C PHE A 464 9.50 7.85 -18.66
N PRO A 465 8.62 8.84 -18.45
CA PRO A 465 8.90 10.18 -18.93
C PRO A 465 9.91 10.84 -17.98
N ILE A 466 10.83 11.61 -18.55
CA ILE A 466 11.73 12.48 -17.80
C ILE A 466 11.19 13.91 -17.97
N PRO A 467 10.69 14.55 -16.90
CA PRO A 467 10.13 15.89 -17.03
C PRO A 467 11.23 16.93 -17.28
N TYR A 468 11.01 17.83 -18.24
CA TYR A 468 11.87 18.99 -18.41
C TYR A 468 11.76 19.92 -17.19
N ARG A 469 12.91 20.44 -16.74
CA ARG A 469 12.94 21.44 -15.68
C ARG A 469 12.39 22.78 -16.19
N LEU A 470 11.57 23.42 -15.37
CA LEU A 470 10.98 24.72 -15.65
C LEU A 470 10.88 25.53 -14.34
N PRO A 471 12.01 25.91 -13.72
CA PRO A 471 12.00 26.61 -12.45
C PRO A 471 11.36 28.02 -12.62
N PRO A 472 10.26 28.34 -11.92
CA PRO A 472 9.69 29.68 -12.00
C PRO A 472 10.54 30.65 -11.18
N TRP A 473 10.59 31.91 -11.66
CA TRP A 473 11.20 33.02 -10.93
C TRP A 473 10.13 33.74 -10.11
N VAL A 474 10.17 33.59 -8.78
CA VAL A 474 9.14 34.13 -7.86
C VAL A 474 9.82 35.00 -6.81
N ASN A 475 9.38 36.26 -6.71
CA ASN A 475 9.85 37.23 -5.71
C ASN A 475 11.38 37.33 -5.59
N GLY A 476 12.08 37.31 -6.73
CA GLY A 476 13.53 37.47 -6.77
C GLY A 476 14.35 36.18 -6.64
N GLY A 477 13.74 35.00 -6.74
CA GLY A 477 14.49 33.74 -6.71
C GLY A 477 13.84 32.58 -7.46
N ASN A 478 14.67 31.60 -7.81
CA ASN A 478 14.20 30.34 -8.39
C ASN A 478 13.38 29.54 -7.37
N ARG A 479 12.39 28.80 -7.89
CA ARG A 479 11.73 27.70 -7.20
C ARG A 479 11.88 26.41 -8.02
N PRO A 480 11.76 25.23 -7.40
CA PRO A 480 11.57 23.99 -8.15
C PRO A 480 10.34 24.10 -9.06
N GLY A 481 10.40 23.50 -10.24
CA GLY A 481 9.30 23.50 -11.20
C GLY A 481 9.62 22.63 -12.41
N PHE A 482 8.60 22.00 -12.95
CA PHE A 482 8.71 21.03 -14.04
C PHE A 482 7.63 21.31 -15.10
N ARG A 483 7.94 20.97 -16.35
CA ARG A 483 6.94 20.92 -17.41
C ARG A 483 6.17 19.61 -17.29
N ASP A 484 4.87 19.67 -17.55
CA ASP A 484 4.06 18.46 -17.69
C ASP A 484 4.59 17.59 -18.85
N PRO A 485 4.79 16.28 -18.65
CA PRO A 485 5.27 15.38 -19.69
C PRO A 485 4.16 14.87 -20.63
N PHE A 486 2.88 15.10 -20.30
CA PHE A 486 1.72 14.61 -21.05
C PHE A 486 0.87 15.74 -21.61
N TRP A 487 0.87 16.90 -20.96
CA TRP A 487 0.10 18.07 -21.36
C TRP A 487 1.00 19.19 -21.89
N HIS A 488 0.73 19.63 -23.12
CA HIS A 488 1.49 20.69 -23.78
C HIS A 488 0.57 21.78 -24.32
N PHE A 489 1.10 22.96 -24.57
CA PHE A 489 0.43 23.93 -25.44
C PHE A 489 0.77 23.63 -26.90
N ALA A 490 -0.15 23.97 -27.81
CA ALA A 490 0.05 23.83 -29.25
C ALA A 490 1.29 24.60 -29.72
N GLY A 491 1.97 24.01 -30.72
CA GLY A 491 3.30 24.43 -31.13
C GLY A 491 4.31 23.28 -31.01
N GLN A 492 5.56 23.62 -30.76
CA GLN A 492 6.62 22.62 -30.63
C GLN A 492 6.46 21.83 -29.32
N VAL A 493 6.43 20.51 -29.46
CA VAL A 493 6.36 19.56 -28.34
C VAL A 493 7.69 18.81 -28.25
N SER A 494 8.24 18.75 -27.03
CA SER A 494 9.48 18.04 -26.74
C SER A 494 9.25 17.07 -25.60
N LEU A 495 9.70 15.83 -25.79
CA LEU A 495 9.56 14.74 -24.82
C LEU A 495 10.94 14.15 -24.52
N GLN A 496 11.16 13.73 -23.28
CA GLN A 496 12.32 12.91 -22.89
C GLN A 496 11.79 11.60 -22.32
N ILE A 497 12.32 10.50 -22.82
CA ILE A 497 11.92 9.16 -22.39
C ILE A 497 13.15 8.46 -21.83
N GLY A 498 13.02 7.98 -20.60
CA GLY A 498 14.00 7.12 -19.96
C GLY A 498 13.53 5.67 -19.91
N ALA A 499 14.45 4.78 -19.57
CA ALA A 499 14.15 3.39 -19.25
C ALA A 499 15.06 2.87 -18.14
N ARG A 500 14.66 1.75 -17.54
CA ARG A 500 15.49 0.95 -16.64
C ARG A 500 15.31 -0.53 -16.98
N ALA A 501 16.42 -1.25 -17.15
CA ALA A 501 16.42 -2.69 -17.35
C ALA A 501 16.66 -3.40 -16.01
N LEU A 502 15.68 -4.15 -15.52
CA LEU A 502 15.67 -4.67 -14.15
C LEU A 502 16.41 -6.00 -13.96
N THR A 503 16.74 -6.69 -15.06
CA THR A 503 17.25 -8.08 -15.02
C THR A 503 18.65 -8.26 -15.59
N ARG A 504 19.04 -7.40 -16.53
CA ARG A 504 20.33 -7.44 -17.21
C ARG A 504 20.58 -6.14 -17.95
N GLU A 505 21.83 -5.93 -18.35
CA GLU A 505 22.19 -4.91 -19.30
C GLU A 505 21.40 -5.06 -20.62
N GLN A 506 21.03 -3.93 -21.21
CA GLN A 506 20.29 -3.89 -22.46
C GLN A 506 20.84 -2.77 -23.36
N GLU A 507 20.82 -3.02 -24.67
CA GLU A 507 21.11 -2.04 -25.71
C GLU A 507 19.98 -2.07 -26.73
N GLY A 508 19.56 -0.89 -27.19
CA GLY A 508 18.49 -0.79 -28.17
C GLY A 508 18.32 0.63 -28.71
N GLN A 509 17.60 0.72 -29.81
CA GLN A 509 17.10 2.01 -30.33
C GLN A 509 15.68 2.22 -29.82
N MET A 510 15.36 3.43 -29.37
CA MET A 510 14.00 3.75 -28.98
C MET A 510 13.16 4.01 -30.23
N GLU A 511 12.12 3.23 -30.45
CA GLU A 511 11.07 3.50 -31.44
C GLU A 511 9.92 4.24 -30.77
N TRP A 512 9.30 5.18 -31.47
CA TRP A 512 8.20 5.97 -30.91
C TRP A 512 7.17 6.38 -31.96
N GLN A 513 5.94 6.61 -31.49
CA GLN A 513 4.87 7.24 -32.24
C GLN A 513 4.08 8.19 -31.32
N VAL A 514 3.67 9.34 -31.84
CA VAL A 514 2.72 10.28 -31.24
C VAL A 514 1.76 10.73 -32.35
N GLY A 515 0.51 10.25 -32.32
CA GLY A 515 -0.44 10.47 -33.41
C GLY A 515 0.09 9.92 -34.73
N GLU A 516 0.22 10.78 -35.75
CA GLU A 516 0.80 10.41 -37.05
C GLU A 516 2.34 10.51 -37.10
N PHE A 517 2.95 11.17 -36.11
CA PHE A 517 4.40 11.34 -36.04
C PHE A 517 5.04 10.09 -35.47
N SER A 518 6.14 9.63 -36.08
CA SER A 518 6.90 8.49 -35.58
C SER A 518 8.37 8.62 -35.92
N GLY A 519 9.20 7.85 -35.23
CA GLY A 519 10.62 7.84 -35.49
C GLY A 519 11.39 6.85 -34.63
N THR A 520 12.71 6.94 -34.76
CA THR A 520 13.66 6.11 -34.02
C THR A 520 14.79 6.99 -33.52
N CYS A 521 15.21 6.82 -32.27
CA CYS A 521 16.35 7.51 -31.68
C CYS A 521 17.66 6.71 -31.87
N ALA A 522 18.79 7.35 -31.57
CA ALA A 522 20.09 6.68 -31.58
C ALA A 522 20.11 5.48 -30.59
N PRO A 523 20.92 4.45 -30.86
CA PRO A 523 21.10 3.34 -29.91
C PRO A 523 21.62 3.85 -28.56
N VAL A 524 21.06 3.32 -27.49
CA VAL A 524 21.51 3.56 -26.11
C VAL A 524 21.71 2.22 -25.43
N ARG A 525 22.82 2.10 -24.69
CA ARG A 525 23.12 0.99 -23.79
C ARG A 525 22.91 1.46 -22.36
N LEU A 526 22.15 0.69 -21.58
CA LEU A 526 21.97 0.89 -20.14
C LEU A 526 22.43 -0.35 -19.39
N ASP A 527 23.22 -0.14 -18.34
CA ASP A 527 23.60 -1.19 -17.40
C ASP A 527 22.36 -1.72 -16.65
N ALA A 528 22.44 -2.96 -16.15
CA ALA A 528 21.38 -3.53 -15.33
C ALA A 528 21.12 -2.64 -14.10
N LEU A 529 19.84 -2.49 -13.73
CA LEU A 529 19.39 -1.71 -12.57
C LEU A 529 19.68 -0.20 -12.64
N GLN A 530 20.26 0.32 -13.71
CA GLN A 530 20.52 1.75 -13.85
C GLN A 530 19.44 2.42 -14.72
N PRO A 531 18.68 3.40 -14.19
CA PRO A 531 17.78 4.20 -15.02
C PRO A 531 18.57 5.19 -15.87
N GLY A 532 18.14 5.43 -17.11
CA GLY A 532 18.79 6.39 -17.99
C GLY A 532 17.90 6.91 -19.12
N LEU A 533 18.30 8.06 -19.69
CA LEU A 533 17.67 8.64 -20.87
C LEU A 533 17.93 7.75 -22.09
N ILE A 534 16.89 7.37 -22.82
CA ILE A 534 16.99 6.53 -24.03
C ILE A 534 16.59 7.26 -25.31
N GLY A 535 15.91 8.40 -25.21
CA GLY A 535 15.54 9.19 -26.37
C GLY A 535 14.95 10.54 -26.03
N GLU A 536 15.21 11.49 -26.92
CA GLU A 536 14.58 12.81 -26.94
C GLU A 536 13.83 12.97 -28.25
N ILE A 537 12.59 13.47 -28.16
CA ILE A 537 11.70 13.64 -29.29
C ILE A 537 11.37 15.11 -29.39
N VAL A 538 11.45 15.67 -30.60
CA VAL A 538 10.96 17.02 -30.92
C VAL A 538 10.00 16.91 -32.09
N ILE A 539 8.76 17.30 -31.85
CA ILE A 539 7.73 17.45 -32.89
C ILE A 539 7.58 18.95 -33.11
N ASP A 540 7.92 19.42 -34.31
CA ASP A 540 7.98 20.85 -34.63
C ASP A 540 6.68 21.59 -34.38
N HIS A 541 5.55 20.91 -34.65
CA HIS A 541 4.24 21.47 -34.44
C HIS A 541 3.19 20.39 -34.18
N LEU A 542 2.51 20.49 -33.04
CA LEU A 542 1.23 19.84 -32.79
C LEU A 542 0.14 20.88 -32.60
N SER A 543 -0.97 20.69 -33.33
CA SER A 543 -2.21 21.43 -33.14
C SER A 543 -2.91 20.99 -31.84
N PRO A 544 -3.83 21.81 -31.28
CA PRO A 544 -4.64 21.37 -30.15
C PRO A 544 -5.39 20.07 -30.47
N GLY A 545 -5.38 19.14 -29.52
CA GLY A 545 -5.99 17.83 -29.70
C GLY A 545 -5.40 16.76 -28.79
N TRP A 546 -5.87 15.54 -29.02
CA TRP A 546 -5.46 14.34 -28.31
C TRP A 546 -4.72 13.40 -29.25
N PHE A 547 -3.56 12.88 -28.80
CA PHE A 547 -2.68 12.07 -29.61
C PHE A 547 -2.31 10.78 -28.86
N PRO A 548 -2.72 9.59 -29.34
CA PRO A 548 -2.22 8.34 -28.81
C PRO A 548 -0.70 8.28 -29.01
N ALA A 549 0.02 7.76 -28.03
CA ALA A 549 1.46 7.65 -28.08
C ALA A 549 1.95 6.28 -27.62
N TRP A 550 3.05 5.82 -28.20
CA TRP A 550 3.78 4.66 -27.71
C TRP A 550 5.28 4.81 -27.87
N PHE A 551 6.02 4.15 -26.98
CA PHE A 551 7.47 4.12 -26.94
C PHE A 551 7.95 2.68 -26.73
N ARG A 552 8.97 2.24 -27.44
CA ARG A 552 9.53 0.89 -27.35
C ARG A 552 11.05 0.92 -27.28
N TRP A 553 11.63 0.17 -26.36
CA TRP A 553 13.08 0.04 -26.21
C TRP A 553 13.43 -1.22 -25.40
N GLY A 554 14.46 -1.97 -25.81
CA GLY A 554 14.98 -3.10 -25.04
C GLY A 554 13.96 -4.23 -24.77
N GLY A 555 12.90 -4.33 -25.59
CA GLY A 555 11.78 -5.26 -25.39
C GLY A 555 10.67 -4.75 -24.47
N GLY A 556 10.86 -3.59 -23.83
CA GLY A 556 9.80 -2.87 -23.13
C GLY A 556 8.95 -2.04 -24.09
N GLU A 557 7.68 -1.85 -23.74
CA GLU A 557 6.74 -0.99 -24.44
C GLU A 557 5.96 -0.17 -23.42
N TRP A 558 5.70 1.08 -23.74
CA TRP A 558 4.84 1.95 -22.96
C TRP A 558 3.86 2.66 -23.88
N ARG A 559 2.56 2.52 -23.60
CA ARG A 559 1.48 3.23 -24.29
C ARG A 559 0.92 4.31 -23.38
N THR A 560 0.63 5.47 -23.94
CA THR A 560 0.10 6.63 -23.23
C THR A 560 -0.56 7.58 -24.22
N GLU A 561 -0.87 8.78 -23.75
CA GLU A 561 -1.57 9.82 -24.50
C GLU A 561 -0.83 11.16 -24.30
N ILE A 562 -0.74 11.94 -25.37
CA ILE A 562 -0.21 13.31 -25.34
C ILE A 562 -1.37 14.25 -25.65
N HIS A 563 -1.62 15.18 -24.74
CA HIS A 563 -2.67 16.19 -24.85
C HIS A 563 -2.06 17.54 -25.19
N VAL A 564 -2.67 18.23 -26.15
CA VAL A 564 -2.21 19.54 -26.62
C VAL A 564 -3.35 20.54 -26.49
N GLU A 565 -3.17 21.55 -25.66
CA GLU A 565 -4.15 22.61 -25.41
C GLU A 565 -3.82 23.86 -26.23
N ALA A 566 -4.83 24.65 -26.61
CA ALA A 566 -4.57 25.93 -27.26
C ALA A 566 -3.75 26.86 -26.33
N PRO A 567 -2.83 27.69 -26.87
CA PRO A 567 -1.96 28.52 -26.05
C PRO A 567 -2.75 29.49 -25.15
N PRO A 568 -2.14 30.00 -24.07
CA PRO A 568 -2.73 31.04 -23.24
C PRO A 568 -3.17 32.25 -24.08
N ALA A 569 -4.38 32.76 -23.81
CA ALA A 569 -4.95 33.91 -24.50
C ALA A 569 -5.93 34.64 -23.57
N ALA A 570 -6.23 35.91 -23.85
CA ALA A 570 -7.25 36.63 -23.09
C ALA A 570 -8.58 35.87 -23.08
N LEU A 571 -9.17 35.70 -21.90
CA LEU A 571 -10.44 35.00 -21.73
C LEU A 571 -11.58 35.88 -22.26
N LYS A 572 -12.28 35.39 -23.28
CA LYS A 572 -13.41 36.09 -23.90
C LYS A 572 -14.65 36.00 -23.03
N GLY A 573 -15.37 37.11 -22.89
CA GLY A 573 -16.58 37.21 -22.06
C GLY A 573 -16.32 37.21 -20.56
N VAL A 574 -15.06 37.41 -20.12
CA VAL A 574 -14.66 37.22 -18.71
C VAL A 574 -14.09 38.50 -18.11
N THR A 575 -14.54 38.82 -16.89
CA THR A 575 -13.89 39.74 -15.97
C THR A 575 -13.10 38.94 -14.93
N VAL A 576 -11.81 39.21 -14.79
CA VAL A 576 -10.94 38.53 -13.81
C VAL A 576 -10.86 39.34 -12.52
N HIS A 577 -11.18 38.70 -11.39
CA HIS A 577 -11.05 39.21 -10.03
C HIS A 577 -10.15 38.27 -9.22
N ASP A 578 -8.88 38.61 -9.05
CA ASP A 578 -7.88 37.75 -8.41
C ASP A 578 -7.35 38.36 -7.09
N PRO A 579 -8.19 38.46 -6.03
CA PRO A 579 -7.77 39.02 -4.75
C PRO A 579 -6.69 38.20 -4.04
N LEU A 580 -6.50 36.92 -4.40
CA LEU A 580 -5.45 36.06 -3.84
C LEU A 580 -4.13 36.11 -4.62
N GLY A 581 -4.10 36.78 -5.78
CA GLY A 581 -2.90 36.86 -6.63
C GLY A 581 -2.43 35.51 -7.18
N ARG A 582 -3.35 34.58 -7.43
CA ARG A 582 -3.06 33.22 -7.92
C ARG A 582 -2.78 33.18 -9.42
N TRP A 583 -3.25 34.18 -10.17
CA TRP A 583 -3.24 34.19 -11.64
C TRP A 583 -2.54 35.43 -12.21
N PRO A 584 -1.25 35.64 -11.86
CA PRO A 584 -0.51 36.80 -12.35
C PRO A 584 -0.47 36.81 -13.89
N GLY A 585 -0.97 37.90 -14.48
CA GLY A 585 -1.01 38.11 -15.92
C GLY A 585 -2.15 37.39 -16.66
N LEU A 586 -3.11 36.81 -15.95
CA LEU A 586 -4.35 36.35 -16.58
C LEU A 586 -5.25 37.55 -16.89
N GLU A 587 -5.57 37.72 -18.16
CA GLU A 587 -6.41 38.82 -18.64
C GLU A 587 -7.75 38.29 -19.16
N GLY A 588 -8.81 39.03 -18.84
CA GLY A 588 -10.13 38.88 -19.45
C GLY A 588 -10.47 40.14 -20.26
N ASP A 589 -11.43 40.03 -21.17
CA ASP A 589 -11.88 41.15 -22.02
C ASP A 589 -12.95 42.05 -21.37
N GLY A 590 -13.29 41.80 -20.09
CA GLY A 590 -14.26 42.60 -19.34
C GLY A 590 -15.72 42.18 -19.54
N GLY A 591 -15.97 40.95 -19.99
CA GLY A 591 -17.32 40.43 -20.17
C GLY A 591 -18.06 40.04 -18.89
N GLU A 592 -19.25 39.46 -19.08
CA GLU A 592 -20.24 39.23 -18.01
C GLU A 592 -19.81 38.17 -16.99
N ILE A 593 -19.03 37.16 -17.38
CA ILE A 593 -18.61 36.09 -16.47
C ILE A 593 -17.55 36.63 -15.50
N LEU A 594 -17.81 36.55 -14.19
CA LEU A 594 -16.82 36.87 -13.17
C LEU A 594 -15.98 35.63 -12.85
N LEU A 595 -14.71 35.61 -13.25
CA LEU A 595 -13.74 34.62 -12.78
C LEU A 595 -13.07 35.15 -11.51
N SER A 596 -13.30 34.48 -10.39
CA SER A 596 -12.80 34.90 -9.07
C SER A 596 -11.90 33.87 -8.41
N SER A 597 -10.81 34.32 -7.80
CA SER A 597 -9.88 33.46 -7.04
C SER A 597 -10.32 33.21 -5.59
N SER A 598 -11.46 33.77 -5.15
CA SER A 598 -11.93 33.71 -3.75
C SER A 598 -13.45 33.91 -3.68
N LEU A 599 -14.10 33.35 -2.66
CA LEU A 599 -15.49 33.69 -2.31
C LEU A 599 -15.56 34.93 -1.40
N ASP A 600 -14.97 36.04 -1.83
CA ASP A 600 -15.01 37.30 -1.09
C ASP A 600 -16.36 38.05 -1.25
N ALA A 601 -16.51 39.19 -0.59
CA ALA A 601 -17.76 39.97 -0.62
C ALA A 601 -18.21 40.34 -2.04
N ILE A 602 -17.27 40.69 -2.93
CA ILE A 602 -17.56 41.04 -4.32
C ILE A 602 -18.13 39.82 -5.06
N THR A 603 -17.49 38.67 -4.88
CA THR A 603 -17.89 37.42 -5.53
C THR A 603 -19.25 36.94 -5.03
N VAL A 604 -19.49 36.99 -3.72
CA VAL A 604 -20.78 36.60 -3.12
C VAL A 604 -21.91 37.52 -3.57
N MET A 605 -21.67 38.84 -3.65
CA MET A 605 -22.65 39.78 -4.18
C MET A 605 -23.00 39.47 -5.64
N ALA A 606 -22.00 39.22 -6.48
CA ALA A 606 -22.22 38.85 -7.88
C ALA A 606 -23.07 37.57 -8.03
N ILE A 607 -22.81 36.55 -7.20
CA ILE A 607 -23.64 35.33 -7.16
C ILE A 607 -25.08 35.67 -6.78
N GLY A 608 -25.28 36.49 -5.74
CA GLY A 608 -26.62 36.91 -5.28
C GLY A 608 -27.40 37.75 -6.30
N GLU A 609 -26.70 38.48 -7.16
CA GLU A 609 -27.27 39.24 -8.27
C GLU A 609 -27.60 38.37 -9.50
N GLY A 610 -27.27 37.07 -9.46
CA GLY A 610 -27.49 36.14 -10.57
C GLY A 610 -26.51 36.31 -11.72
N ARG A 611 -25.37 36.98 -11.51
CA ARG A 611 -24.30 37.08 -12.51
C ARG A 611 -23.64 35.71 -12.72
N PRO A 612 -23.22 35.34 -13.94
CA PRO A 612 -22.39 34.17 -14.14
C PRO A 612 -21.06 34.30 -13.38
N VAL A 613 -20.76 33.35 -12.49
CA VAL A 613 -19.54 33.37 -11.68
C VAL A 613 -18.79 32.04 -11.80
N LEU A 614 -17.47 32.09 -11.95
CA LEU A 614 -16.58 30.96 -11.72
C LEU A 614 -15.67 31.31 -10.53
N ALA A 615 -15.89 30.71 -9.38
CA ALA A 615 -15.09 30.91 -8.18
C ALA A 615 -14.18 29.71 -7.90
N CYS A 616 -12.87 29.93 -7.90
CA CYS A 616 -11.87 28.93 -7.50
C CYS A 616 -11.39 29.23 -6.07
N ASP A 617 -12.13 28.78 -5.07
CA ASP A 617 -11.91 29.15 -3.67
C ASP A 617 -11.13 28.07 -2.89
N LEU A 618 -10.14 28.50 -2.11
CA LEU A 618 -9.37 27.67 -1.17
C LEU A 618 -9.36 28.29 0.24
N GLY A 619 -10.31 29.19 0.51
CA GLY A 619 -10.40 29.97 1.74
C GLY A 619 -10.64 29.15 3.01
N GLU A 620 -10.84 29.84 4.14
CA GLU A 620 -10.93 29.22 5.48
C GLU A 620 -12.04 28.17 5.64
N SER A 621 -13.09 28.21 4.82
CA SER A 621 -14.21 27.25 4.84
C SER A 621 -13.96 25.95 4.07
N ALA A 622 -12.85 25.85 3.32
CA ALA A 622 -12.51 24.62 2.61
C ALA A 622 -12.00 23.53 3.56
N ASN A 623 -12.48 22.29 3.38
CA ASN A 623 -12.04 21.16 4.20
C ASN A 623 -10.76 20.55 3.63
N ARG A 624 -9.69 20.50 4.41
CA ARG A 624 -8.41 19.90 4.00
C ARG A 624 -8.50 18.38 3.98
N MET A 625 -8.25 17.77 2.82
CA MET A 625 -8.22 16.31 2.64
C MET A 625 -7.49 15.92 1.35
N PRO A 626 -6.91 14.70 1.27
CA PRO A 626 -6.23 14.21 0.07
C PRO A 626 -7.16 14.12 -1.15
N PHE A 627 -6.59 14.35 -2.34
CA PHE A 627 -7.31 14.27 -3.62
C PHE A 627 -7.15 12.92 -4.32
N TRP A 628 -5.96 12.31 -4.27
CA TRP A 628 -5.67 11.07 -4.99
C TRP A 628 -5.82 9.84 -4.12
N ARG A 629 -5.28 9.90 -2.90
CA ARG A 629 -5.35 8.77 -1.97
C ARG A 629 -6.71 8.68 -1.28
N GLU A 630 -7.09 7.46 -0.91
CA GLU A 630 -8.23 7.16 -0.01
C GLU A 630 -9.60 7.63 -0.52
N CYS A 631 -9.72 7.93 -1.82
CA CYS A 631 -10.96 8.44 -2.38
C CYS A 631 -11.07 8.26 -3.90
N ILE A 632 -12.28 8.49 -4.41
CA ILE A 632 -12.59 8.58 -5.84
C ILE A 632 -13.29 9.90 -6.15
N GLN A 633 -13.22 10.34 -7.40
CA GLN A 633 -13.99 11.46 -7.93
C GLN A 633 -15.02 10.93 -8.92
N THR A 634 -16.27 11.34 -8.74
CA THR A 634 -17.40 10.93 -9.59
C THR A 634 -18.26 12.13 -9.95
N GLY A 635 -19.03 12.01 -11.04
CA GLY A 635 -19.97 13.02 -11.53
C GLY A 635 -20.00 13.09 -13.05
N ASP A 636 -21.19 13.23 -13.62
CA ASP A 636 -21.38 13.18 -15.08
C ASP A 636 -20.57 14.28 -15.77
N TRP A 637 -20.49 15.48 -15.17
CA TRP A 637 -19.64 16.55 -15.68
C TRP A 637 -18.19 16.11 -15.84
N LEU A 638 -17.62 15.36 -14.89
CA LEU A 638 -16.23 14.88 -14.98
C LEU A 638 -16.01 14.03 -16.22
N TYR A 639 -16.86 13.02 -16.45
CA TYR A 639 -16.64 12.02 -17.51
C TYR A 639 -17.20 12.44 -18.87
N GLU A 640 -18.23 13.27 -18.92
CA GLU A 640 -18.79 13.80 -20.17
C GLU A 640 -18.01 15.02 -20.67
N THR A 641 -17.41 15.78 -19.76
CA THR A 641 -16.68 17.00 -20.12
C THR A 641 -15.19 16.73 -20.38
N LEU A 642 -14.61 15.71 -19.75
CA LEU A 642 -13.16 15.52 -19.77
C LEU A 642 -12.80 14.12 -20.27
N GLU A 643 -12.14 14.08 -21.43
CA GLU A 643 -11.48 12.88 -21.95
C GLU A 643 -10.26 12.57 -21.06
N SER A 644 -10.12 11.31 -20.61
CA SER A 644 -9.02 10.87 -19.72
C SER A 644 -8.87 11.75 -18.46
N PRO A 645 -9.88 11.80 -17.57
CA PRO A 645 -9.95 12.78 -16.49
C PRO A 645 -8.74 12.77 -15.55
N TRP A 646 -8.05 11.62 -15.41
CA TRP A 646 -6.93 11.45 -14.49
C TRP A 646 -5.64 12.14 -14.95
N SER A 647 -5.34 12.12 -16.25
CA SER A 647 -4.13 12.81 -16.76
C SER A 647 -4.25 14.31 -16.56
N TRP A 648 -5.45 14.84 -16.77
CA TRP A 648 -5.78 16.23 -16.56
C TRP A 648 -5.81 16.62 -15.09
N LEU A 649 -6.54 15.85 -14.25
CA LEU A 649 -6.67 16.13 -12.82
C LEU A 649 -5.30 16.18 -12.13
N TRP A 650 -4.29 15.46 -12.63
CA TRP A 650 -2.94 15.49 -12.07
C TRP A 650 -2.39 16.91 -11.95
N GLY A 651 -2.57 17.72 -13.01
CA GLY A 651 -2.08 19.09 -13.11
C GLY A 651 -2.91 20.13 -12.34
N VAL A 652 -4.11 19.79 -11.87
CA VAL A 652 -5.07 20.75 -11.27
C VAL A 652 -5.69 20.31 -9.94
N GLY A 653 -5.41 19.08 -9.49
CA GLY A 653 -5.88 18.57 -8.20
C GLY A 653 -5.36 19.41 -7.04
N GLY A 654 -6.17 19.51 -5.99
CA GLY A 654 -5.86 20.25 -4.76
C GLY A 654 -5.67 19.34 -3.55
N ASP A 655 -5.73 19.92 -2.36
CA ASP A 655 -5.69 19.22 -1.06
C ASP A 655 -6.89 19.65 -0.18
N ALA A 656 -7.96 20.12 -0.81
CA ALA A 656 -9.13 20.63 -0.14
C ALA A 656 -10.41 20.40 -0.96
N THR A 657 -11.51 20.07 -0.28
CA THR A 657 -12.86 20.09 -0.87
C THR A 657 -13.60 21.35 -0.43
N LEU A 658 -14.71 21.64 -1.10
CA LEU A 658 -15.63 22.69 -0.66
C LEU A 658 -16.28 22.30 0.68
N ASP A 659 -16.77 23.31 1.40
CA ASP A 659 -17.62 23.12 2.57
C ASP A 659 -18.84 22.23 2.19
N PRO A 660 -19.25 21.24 3.00
CA PRO A 660 -20.34 20.34 2.65
C PRO A 660 -21.68 21.07 2.48
N MET A 661 -21.83 22.28 3.03
CA MET A 661 -23.00 23.12 2.80
C MET A 661 -23.25 23.39 1.31
N TRP A 662 -22.18 23.44 0.49
CA TRP A 662 -22.31 23.67 -0.95
C TRP A 662 -22.99 22.50 -1.66
N ALA A 663 -22.84 21.27 -1.17
CA ALA A 663 -23.58 20.13 -1.71
C ALA A 663 -25.09 20.23 -1.47
N SER A 664 -25.51 20.95 -0.43
CA SER A 664 -26.93 21.22 -0.15
C SER A 664 -27.45 22.47 -0.84
N ALA A 665 -26.57 23.44 -1.11
CA ALA A 665 -26.93 24.70 -1.74
C ALA A 665 -27.06 24.60 -3.26
N GLY A 666 -26.42 23.61 -3.90
CA GLY A 666 -26.38 23.48 -5.35
C GLY A 666 -26.19 22.03 -5.83
N GLU A 667 -26.03 21.87 -7.14
CA GLU A 667 -25.77 20.59 -7.78
C GLU A 667 -24.26 20.29 -7.77
N SER A 668 -23.86 19.15 -7.20
CA SER A 668 -22.46 18.72 -7.21
C SER A 668 -22.10 18.08 -8.56
N LEU A 669 -21.25 18.76 -9.33
CA LEU A 669 -20.79 18.30 -10.64
C LEU A 669 -19.57 17.37 -10.53
N ILE A 670 -18.75 17.56 -9.50
CA ILE A 670 -17.67 16.63 -9.14
C ILE A 670 -17.74 16.40 -7.63
N THR A 671 -17.88 15.13 -7.26
CA THR A 671 -17.99 14.70 -5.87
C THR A 671 -16.82 13.77 -5.53
N ARG A 672 -16.12 14.07 -4.43
CA ARG A 672 -15.22 13.16 -3.74
C ARG A 672 -16.05 12.14 -2.98
N ILE A 673 -15.74 10.85 -3.11
CA ILE A 673 -16.20 9.81 -2.20
C ILE A 673 -14.98 9.23 -1.51
N ASP A 674 -14.93 9.34 -0.19
CA ASP A 674 -13.95 8.67 0.64
C ASP A 674 -14.17 7.15 0.57
N THR A 675 -13.19 6.35 0.16
CA THR A 675 -13.41 4.92 -0.09
C THR A 675 -13.36 4.05 1.18
N ARG A 676 -13.06 4.65 2.33
CA ARG A 676 -13.10 3.98 3.64
C ARG A 676 -14.38 4.29 4.41
N THR A 677 -14.75 5.57 4.44
CA THR A 677 -15.91 6.07 5.20
C THR A 677 -17.17 6.32 4.35
N TYR A 678 -17.04 6.30 3.02
CA TYR A 678 -18.10 6.61 2.04
C TYR A 678 -18.71 8.01 2.16
N ARG A 679 -18.07 8.88 2.94
CA ARG A 679 -18.46 10.29 3.06
C ARG A 679 -18.24 11.01 1.74
N ARG A 680 -19.24 11.80 1.35
CA ARG A 680 -19.24 12.59 0.12
C ARG A 680 -18.81 14.02 0.42
N ALA A 681 -17.95 14.59 -0.42
CA ALA A 681 -17.52 15.98 -0.31
C ALA A 681 -17.40 16.63 -1.71
N PRO A 682 -17.96 17.82 -1.94
CA PRO A 682 -17.98 18.44 -3.26
C PRO A 682 -16.62 19.07 -3.65
N TYR A 683 -16.22 18.90 -4.92
CA TYR A 683 -15.07 19.59 -5.54
C TYR A 683 -15.49 20.68 -6.52
N LEU A 684 -16.61 20.49 -7.21
CA LEU A 684 -17.19 21.44 -8.16
C LEU A 684 -18.70 21.43 -7.99
N VAL A 685 -19.27 22.60 -7.69
CA VAL A 685 -20.71 22.78 -7.45
C VAL A 685 -21.25 23.85 -8.38
N ARG A 686 -22.44 23.60 -8.92
CA ARG A 686 -23.27 24.59 -9.61
C ARG A 686 -24.34 25.13 -8.65
N HIS A 687 -24.33 26.44 -8.43
CA HIS A 687 -25.33 27.15 -7.62
C HIS A 687 -25.88 28.35 -8.40
N GLY A 688 -27.11 28.24 -8.92
CA GLY A 688 -27.64 29.24 -9.86
C GLY A 688 -26.75 29.33 -11.11
N GLN A 689 -26.27 30.53 -11.44
CA GLN A 689 -25.30 30.75 -12.52
C GLN A 689 -23.84 30.75 -12.03
N ALA A 690 -23.57 30.24 -10.83
CA ALA A 690 -22.22 30.12 -10.31
C ALA A 690 -21.68 28.69 -10.44
N LEU A 691 -20.41 28.56 -10.83
CA LEU A 691 -19.58 27.39 -10.61
C LEU A 691 -18.58 27.70 -9.51
N ILE A 692 -18.51 26.85 -8.50
CA ILE A 692 -17.64 27.02 -7.35
C ILE A 692 -16.79 25.77 -7.22
N THR A 693 -15.48 25.92 -7.08
CA THR A 693 -14.56 24.80 -7.02
C THR A 693 -13.33 25.06 -6.15
N THR A 694 -12.77 23.98 -5.60
CA THR A 694 -11.44 23.98 -4.98
C THR A 694 -10.33 23.44 -5.90
N LEU A 695 -10.66 23.07 -7.15
CA LEU A 695 -9.65 22.72 -8.15
C LEU A 695 -8.73 23.92 -8.43
N ARG A 696 -7.51 23.62 -8.85
CA ARG A 696 -6.41 24.59 -8.97
C ARG A 696 -5.94 24.72 -10.42
N PRO A 697 -6.58 25.56 -11.24
CA PRO A 697 -6.12 25.81 -12.60
C PRO A 697 -4.65 26.21 -12.69
N GLU A 698 -4.13 26.93 -11.70
CA GLU A 698 -2.72 27.32 -11.66
C GLU A 698 -1.76 26.20 -11.26
N GLY A 699 -2.26 25.06 -10.79
CA GLY A 699 -1.46 23.93 -10.29
C GLY A 699 -0.51 24.32 -9.15
N GLY A 700 0.73 23.84 -9.23
CA GLY A 700 1.82 24.20 -8.32
C GLY A 700 1.92 23.40 -7.02
N LEU A 701 1.18 22.31 -6.85
CA LEU A 701 1.45 21.33 -5.78
C LEU A 701 2.44 20.27 -6.23
N GLY A 702 3.48 20.04 -5.43
CA GLY A 702 4.51 19.04 -5.71
C GLY A 702 5.15 19.28 -7.08
N ASP A 703 4.98 18.31 -7.98
CA ASP A 703 5.49 18.34 -9.35
C ASP A 703 4.46 18.80 -10.40
N GLN A 704 3.31 19.34 -9.98
CA GLN A 704 2.40 20.04 -10.90
C GLN A 704 3.10 21.20 -11.61
N PRO A 705 2.70 21.52 -12.86
CA PRO A 705 3.21 22.69 -13.55
C PRO A 705 2.95 23.98 -12.76
N PRO A 706 3.94 24.88 -12.62
CA PRO A 706 3.79 26.08 -11.82
C PRO A 706 3.10 27.21 -12.60
N GLY A 707 1.89 27.57 -12.19
CA GLY A 707 1.14 28.71 -12.70
C GLY A 707 0.46 28.47 -14.05
N LEU A 708 -0.57 29.29 -14.35
CA LEU A 708 -1.36 29.17 -15.58
C LEU A 708 -0.55 29.33 -16.87
N LYS A 709 0.55 30.09 -16.86
CA LYS A 709 1.42 30.25 -18.02
C LYS A 709 2.02 28.92 -18.50
N HIS A 710 2.17 27.96 -17.60
CA HIS A 710 2.86 26.70 -17.83
C HIS A 710 1.99 25.46 -17.61
N ASN A 711 0.70 25.64 -17.30
CA ASN A 711 -0.23 24.55 -16.99
C ASN A 711 -1.32 24.42 -18.06
N PRO A 712 -1.13 23.58 -19.11
CA PRO A 712 -2.13 23.37 -20.14
C PRO A 712 -3.42 22.71 -19.62
N ALA A 713 -3.30 21.76 -18.67
CA ALA A 713 -4.46 21.17 -18.01
C ALA A 713 -5.29 22.23 -17.27
N GLY A 714 -4.61 23.22 -16.66
CA GLY A 714 -5.23 24.40 -16.05
C GLY A 714 -6.06 25.24 -17.04
N TRP A 715 -5.54 25.50 -18.23
CA TRP A 715 -6.28 26.21 -19.28
C TRP A 715 -7.46 25.40 -19.80
N HIS A 716 -7.28 24.09 -19.95
CA HIS A 716 -8.35 23.19 -20.32
C HIS A 716 -9.50 23.29 -19.31
N LEU A 717 -9.19 23.21 -18.01
CA LEU A 717 -10.14 23.35 -16.91
C LEU A 717 -10.96 24.64 -17.00
N LEU A 718 -10.27 25.78 -17.08
CA LEU A 718 -10.92 27.10 -17.14
C LEU A 718 -11.86 27.20 -18.35
N ARG A 719 -11.40 26.78 -19.52
CA ARG A 719 -12.19 26.85 -20.76
C ARG A 719 -13.44 25.97 -20.67
N ARG A 720 -13.34 24.76 -20.12
CA ARG A 720 -14.49 23.87 -19.94
C ARG A 720 -15.49 24.45 -18.93
N MET A 721 -15.03 24.96 -17.78
CA MET A 721 -15.93 25.59 -16.80
C MET A 721 -16.62 26.84 -17.35
N ILE A 722 -15.90 27.69 -18.10
CA ILE A 722 -16.48 28.86 -18.76
C ILE A 722 -17.53 28.42 -19.79
N ALA A 723 -17.22 27.41 -20.61
CA ALA A 723 -18.19 26.87 -21.58
C ALA A 723 -19.45 26.34 -20.87
N THR A 724 -19.29 25.66 -19.73
CA THR A 724 -20.40 25.17 -18.89
C THR A 724 -21.29 26.30 -18.34
N LEU A 725 -20.75 27.49 -18.09
CA LEU A 725 -21.54 28.67 -17.70
C LEU A 725 -22.28 29.32 -18.87
N THR A 726 -21.78 29.18 -20.09
CA THR A 726 -22.40 29.76 -21.30
C THR A 726 -23.47 28.89 -21.95
N GLN A 727 -23.51 27.60 -21.59
CA GLN A 727 -24.43 26.60 -22.18
C GLN A 727 -25.74 26.43 -21.40
N SER A 728 -25.96 27.20 -20.33
CA SER A 728 -27.13 27.14 -19.45
C SER A 728 -28.23 28.12 -19.82
#